data_AF-A0AA43DGE7-F1
#
_entry.id   AF-A0AA43DGE7-F1
#
_cell.length_a   1.000
_cell.length_b   1.000
_cell.length_c   1.000
_cell.angle_alpha   90.00
_cell.angle_beta   90.00
_cell.angle_gamma   90.00
#
_symmetry.space_group_name_H-M   'P 1'
#
loop_
_entity.id
_entity.type
_entity.pdbx_description
1 polymer ?
#
loop_
_entity_poly.entity_id
_entity_poly.type
_entity_poly.pdbx_seq_one_letter_code
_entity_poly.pdbx_strand_id
1 'polypeptide(L)'
;MPTGTPDRSALLNKVRPLCPEVPPEILQDFFARLDQEYFQRFAPPTIAEHIRLTARLTPEHLCEVAFAEQTDQRCVITIVAYDYFSEFAMICGLLSAFGLNIEEGDIYTFAEKTAPVSSRTGWSEYGPRLRPKATPGLAPKKIVDVFRVHPVQGVELGKEQQHQLAHALTSVMTLLDKGQFEEARLAVNRRLVEQLGKRRASFGGLLHPVQITFDNGQSPVDTVMDIRSDDTPAFLYAFANALAMRNVYISKAQFDVEGGKIHDRFYVRNRHGQKLTDATDQQQLRLTAVLIKQFTHALTWAPDPTKALEAFDQFLDLTVQQTKGKAQQEALAFLSDKKTFPLLARLLGASDFLWEDFLRRQHSNLLPLLHDYRDAPLITPRATLRKELDRLVNRAKTDDARKAALNNFKDREMFRIDMKHIVEPDIALPDFSAALTQLAEAILDRSLKDCQAKLNKLHGPPRLANKKPCPFTVLGLGKFGGRELGYASDIEVLFVYGDAGRTGGKQPIDNSEYFERLGYELLQWIEAKQEGIFHLDVRLRPHGGKGSLTNPFDEIAKYYSDQGLAAPFERQSLIKLRHVAGDPDLGKRVETHRDHYVYSGKPLDQNVVLDARRQQLKQLVERGTVNLKHSQGGIVDIEYAIQYLQIKHGSRLPILRTPNTMQALAALVDCGLVSRQDGEVVRKAYFFIRMLIDGLRMVRGNAKDRVLPPVDSDEFIFLARRVGYTTDDWQAGARHLQTDIAQHMTLTKQFFERTFGKV
;
A
#
# COMPACT_ATOMS: atom_id res chain seq x y z
N MET A 1 26.28 -14.23 -50.76
CA MET A 1 26.82 -13.00 -50.14
C MET A 1 27.80 -13.44 -49.06
N PRO A 2 29.04 -12.93 -49.00
CA PRO A 2 30.17 -13.71 -48.49
C PRO A 2 30.07 -13.94 -46.98
N THR A 3 29.93 -15.22 -46.63
CA THR A 3 29.97 -15.81 -45.28
C THR A 3 31.42 -15.95 -44.80
N GLY A 4 32.17 -14.83 -44.78
CA GLY A 4 33.51 -14.79 -44.23
C GLY A 4 33.44 -14.45 -42.74
N THR A 5 33.73 -15.43 -41.88
CA THR A 5 33.99 -15.18 -40.46
C THR A 5 35.09 -14.11 -40.34
N PRO A 6 34.85 -12.96 -39.68
CA PRO A 6 35.92 -12.00 -39.44
C PRO A 6 36.99 -12.68 -38.57
N ASP A 7 38.20 -12.83 -39.10
CA ASP A 7 39.34 -13.32 -38.34
C ASP A 7 39.60 -12.34 -37.18
N ARG A 8 39.33 -12.79 -35.94
CA ARG A 8 39.54 -12.00 -34.72
C ARG A 8 40.96 -11.46 -34.62
N SER A 9 41.94 -12.19 -35.16
CA SER A 9 43.35 -11.78 -35.18
C SER A 9 43.56 -10.60 -36.14
N ALA A 10 42.98 -10.66 -37.34
CA ALA A 10 42.99 -9.56 -38.29
C ALA A 10 42.26 -8.32 -37.77
N LEU A 11 41.14 -8.50 -37.06
CA LEU A 11 40.38 -7.40 -36.46
C LEU A 11 41.15 -6.76 -35.30
N LEU A 12 41.77 -7.56 -34.42
CA LEU A 12 42.63 -7.08 -33.35
C LEU A 12 43.78 -6.21 -33.88
N ASN A 13 44.39 -6.60 -35.00
CA ASN A 13 45.45 -5.83 -35.66
C ASN A 13 44.96 -4.47 -36.20
N LYS A 14 43.68 -4.34 -36.55
CA LYS A 14 43.07 -3.06 -36.97
C LYS A 14 42.67 -2.18 -35.78
N VAL A 15 42.27 -2.78 -34.66
CA VAL A 15 41.81 -2.07 -33.46
C VAL A 15 42.99 -1.59 -32.60
N ARG A 16 44.04 -2.40 -32.45
CA ARG A 16 45.20 -2.08 -31.60
C ARG A 16 45.82 -0.69 -31.85
N PRO A 17 46.01 -0.22 -33.11
CA PRO A 17 46.54 1.11 -33.36
C PRO A 17 45.60 2.26 -32.96
N LEU A 18 44.30 1.99 -32.79
CA LEU A 18 43.30 3.00 -32.46
C LEU A 18 43.27 3.30 -30.96
N CYS A 19 43.68 2.39 -30.09
CA CYS A 19 43.71 2.58 -28.62
C CYS A 19 45.09 2.25 -28.02
N PRO A 20 46.16 2.95 -28.43
CA PRO A 20 47.53 2.67 -27.99
C PRO A 20 47.75 2.83 -26.48
N GLU A 21 46.89 3.61 -25.82
CA GLU A 21 46.89 3.84 -24.37
C GLU A 21 46.37 2.65 -23.55
N VAL A 22 45.65 1.71 -24.17
CA VAL A 22 45.04 0.59 -23.46
C VAL A 22 46.04 -0.58 -23.34
N PRO A 23 46.27 -1.12 -22.13
CA PRO A 23 47.15 -2.27 -21.94
C PRO A 23 46.80 -3.47 -22.85
N PRO A 24 47.80 -4.15 -23.45
CA PRO A 24 47.56 -5.29 -24.34
C PRO A 24 46.75 -6.43 -23.70
N GLU A 25 46.85 -6.60 -22.38
CA GLU A 25 46.12 -7.60 -21.61
C GLU A 25 44.61 -7.36 -21.62
N ILE A 26 44.18 -6.09 -21.51
CA ILE A 26 42.76 -5.71 -21.55
C ILE A 26 42.20 -5.93 -22.96
N LEU A 27 42.98 -5.58 -24.00
CA LEU A 27 42.66 -5.86 -25.39
C LEU A 27 42.46 -7.36 -25.65
N GLN A 28 43.36 -8.20 -25.12
CA GLN A 28 43.24 -9.66 -25.24
C GLN A 28 42.04 -10.21 -24.47
N ASP A 29 41.81 -9.76 -23.23
CA ASP A 29 40.66 -10.17 -22.41
C ASP A 29 39.33 -9.83 -23.11
N PHE A 30 39.24 -8.62 -23.68
CA PHE A 30 38.07 -8.14 -24.42
C PHE A 30 37.76 -9.02 -25.64
N PHE A 31 38.78 -9.29 -26.48
CA PHE A 31 38.63 -10.14 -27.67
C PHE A 31 38.41 -11.62 -27.35
N ALA A 32 38.86 -12.09 -26.20
CA ALA A 32 38.67 -13.46 -25.76
C ALA A 32 37.25 -13.71 -25.22
N ARG A 33 36.67 -12.73 -24.52
CA ARG A 33 35.46 -12.93 -23.71
C ARG A 33 34.16 -12.48 -24.38
N LEU A 34 34.21 -11.57 -25.35
CA LEU A 34 33.02 -11.22 -26.13
C LEU A 34 32.76 -12.24 -27.24
N ASP A 35 31.49 -12.41 -27.59
CA ASP A 35 31.06 -13.34 -28.62
C ASP A 35 31.37 -12.83 -30.03
N GLN A 36 31.19 -13.68 -31.04
CA GLN A 36 31.50 -13.30 -32.42
C GLN A 36 30.48 -12.30 -32.99
N GLU A 37 29.24 -12.32 -32.49
CA GLU A 37 28.18 -11.42 -32.94
C GLU A 37 28.54 -9.95 -32.65
N TYR A 38 29.12 -9.66 -31.48
CA TYR A 38 29.67 -8.34 -31.16
C TYR A 38 30.61 -7.80 -32.24
N PHE A 39 31.58 -8.62 -32.67
CA PHE A 39 32.60 -8.21 -33.65
C PHE A 39 32.08 -8.11 -35.08
N GLN A 40 30.94 -8.75 -35.38
CA GLN A 40 30.23 -8.57 -36.65
C GLN A 40 29.40 -7.29 -36.64
N ARG A 41 28.93 -6.86 -35.47
CA ARG A 41 28.05 -5.71 -35.30
C ARG A 41 28.81 -4.38 -35.33
N PHE A 42 29.96 -4.28 -34.66
CA PHE A 42 30.65 -3.00 -34.49
C PHE A 42 31.89 -2.85 -35.38
N ALA A 43 32.08 -1.65 -35.92
CA ALA A 43 33.26 -1.30 -36.71
C ALA A 43 34.50 -1.09 -35.81
N PRO A 44 35.74 -1.24 -36.33
CA PRO A 44 36.96 -1.09 -35.53
C PRO A 44 37.07 0.19 -34.67
N PRO A 45 36.67 1.40 -35.15
CA PRO A 45 36.71 2.60 -34.31
C PRO A 45 35.77 2.54 -33.10
N THR A 46 34.57 1.99 -33.29
CA THR A 46 33.59 1.79 -32.20
C THR A 46 34.08 0.75 -31.21
N ILE A 47 34.67 -0.36 -31.70
CA ILE A 47 35.28 -1.37 -30.82
C ILE A 47 36.40 -0.75 -29.99
N ALA A 48 37.26 0.08 -30.59
CA ALA A 48 38.32 0.77 -29.86
C ALA A 48 37.77 1.67 -28.73
N GLU A 49 36.67 2.38 -28.97
CA GLU A 49 36.02 3.19 -27.95
C GLU A 49 35.44 2.35 -26.81
N HIS A 50 34.73 1.26 -27.13
CA HIS A 50 34.22 0.35 -26.10
C HIS A 50 35.34 -0.23 -25.24
N ILE A 51 36.50 -0.54 -25.83
CA ILE A 51 37.69 -1.01 -25.12
C ILE A 51 38.23 0.07 -24.18
N ARG A 52 38.28 1.34 -24.61
CA ARG A 52 38.70 2.47 -23.74
C ARG A 52 37.78 2.62 -22.54
N LEU A 53 36.46 2.60 -22.74
CA LEU A 53 35.48 2.66 -21.66
C LEU A 53 35.66 1.47 -20.71
N THR A 54 35.85 0.26 -21.26
CA THR A 54 36.09 -0.97 -20.47
C THR A 54 37.36 -0.88 -19.62
N ALA A 55 38.40 -0.21 -20.13
CA ALA A 55 39.68 -0.03 -19.46
C ALA A 55 39.63 0.96 -18.30
N ARG A 56 38.62 1.86 -18.27
CA ARG A 56 38.42 2.81 -17.16
C ARG A 56 37.71 2.20 -15.96
N LEU A 57 37.06 1.05 -16.12
CA LEU A 57 36.38 0.38 -15.01
C LEU A 57 37.38 -0.12 -13.95
N THR A 58 37.12 0.23 -12.70
CA THR A 58 37.87 -0.23 -11.51
C THR A 58 36.88 -0.68 -10.43
N PRO A 59 37.30 -1.37 -9.36
CA PRO A 59 36.39 -1.70 -8.25
C PRO A 59 35.70 -0.48 -7.61
N GLU A 60 36.28 0.72 -7.74
CA GLU A 60 35.72 1.98 -7.26
C GLU A 60 34.93 2.74 -8.36
N HIS A 61 35.09 2.33 -9.62
CA HIS A 61 34.48 2.95 -10.79
C HIS A 61 33.74 1.91 -11.64
N LEU A 62 32.46 1.73 -11.31
CA LEU A 62 31.68 0.57 -11.71
C LEU A 62 30.98 0.69 -13.08
N CYS A 63 30.86 1.92 -13.61
CA CYS A 63 30.07 2.21 -14.80
C CYS A 63 30.65 3.41 -15.57
N GLU A 64 30.77 3.26 -16.89
CA GLU A 64 31.11 4.29 -17.86
C GLU A 64 29.95 4.46 -18.84
N VAL A 65 29.66 5.71 -19.20
CA VAL A 65 28.58 6.05 -20.12
C VAL A 65 29.12 7.04 -21.15
N ALA A 66 28.97 6.68 -22.43
CA ALA A 66 29.34 7.54 -23.55
C ALA A 66 28.11 7.86 -24.40
N PHE A 67 28.08 9.09 -24.91
CA PHE A 67 27.01 9.62 -25.75
C PHE A 67 27.57 10.00 -27.12
N ALA A 68 26.91 9.55 -28.18
CA ALA A 68 27.21 9.95 -29.54
C ALA A 68 25.95 10.45 -30.24
N GLU A 69 25.94 11.73 -30.62
CA GLU A 69 24.82 12.33 -31.37
C GLU A 69 24.75 11.77 -32.80
N GLN A 70 23.52 11.55 -33.26
CA GLN A 70 23.19 11.13 -34.62
C GLN A 70 22.28 12.20 -35.27
N THR A 71 21.96 12.03 -36.56
CA THR A 71 20.96 12.85 -37.25
C THR A 71 19.56 12.71 -36.61
N ASP A 72 18.71 13.73 -36.78
CA ASP A 72 17.31 13.76 -36.33
C ASP A 72 17.09 13.57 -34.82
N GLN A 73 17.93 14.22 -33.99
CA GLN A 73 17.88 14.15 -32.52
C GLN A 73 18.07 12.74 -31.93
N ARG A 74 18.46 11.74 -32.73
CA ARG A 74 18.83 10.42 -32.22
C ARG A 74 20.16 10.47 -31.49
N CYS A 75 20.30 9.63 -30.47
CA CYS A 75 21.52 9.48 -29.70
C CYS A 75 21.87 8.00 -29.57
N VAL A 76 23.16 7.68 -29.64
CA VAL A 76 23.69 6.38 -29.24
C VAL A 76 24.27 6.53 -27.84
N ILE A 77 23.78 5.70 -26.91
CA ILE A 77 24.27 5.64 -25.53
C ILE A 77 24.99 4.31 -25.36
N THR A 78 26.29 4.36 -25.13
CA THR A 78 27.09 3.19 -24.79
C THR A 78 27.29 3.14 -23.28
N ILE A 79 26.91 2.03 -22.66
CA ILE A 79 27.04 1.78 -21.24
C ILE A 79 27.98 0.58 -21.06
N VAL A 80 29.09 0.82 -20.36
CA VAL A 80 30.05 -0.24 -20.02
C VAL A 80 30.12 -0.32 -18.50
N ALA A 81 29.76 -1.47 -17.94
CA ALA A 81 29.69 -1.67 -16.50
C ALA A 81 30.11 -3.09 -16.12
N TYR A 82 30.20 -3.37 -14.82
CA TYR A 82 30.19 -4.75 -14.35
C TYR A 82 28.81 -5.37 -14.52
N ASP A 83 28.79 -6.67 -14.79
CA ASP A 83 27.59 -7.51 -14.91
C ASP A 83 27.04 -7.78 -13.51
N TYR A 84 25.86 -7.22 -13.23
CA TYR A 84 25.14 -7.39 -11.98
C TYR A 84 23.76 -7.97 -12.26
N PHE A 85 23.17 -8.67 -11.29
CA PHE A 85 21.79 -9.13 -11.45
C PHE A 85 20.82 -7.96 -11.66
N SER A 86 20.00 -8.02 -12.72
CA SER A 86 18.94 -7.05 -13.06
C SER A 86 19.42 -5.67 -13.52
N GLU A 87 20.70 -5.53 -13.85
CA GLU A 87 21.31 -4.31 -14.37
C GLU A 87 20.66 -3.82 -15.67
N PHE A 88 20.37 -4.72 -16.60
CA PHE A 88 19.74 -4.38 -17.88
C PHE A 88 18.36 -3.73 -17.67
N ALA A 89 17.58 -4.26 -16.72
CA ALA A 89 16.30 -3.69 -16.36
C ALA A 89 16.46 -2.29 -15.77
N MET A 90 17.43 -2.08 -14.86
CA MET A 90 17.72 -0.77 -14.29
C MET A 90 18.10 0.27 -15.36
N ILE A 91 18.91 -0.13 -16.34
CA ILE A 91 19.27 0.70 -17.49
C ILE A 91 18.02 1.11 -18.26
N CYS A 92 17.18 0.14 -18.66
CA CYS A 92 15.95 0.41 -19.40
C CYS A 92 15.01 1.37 -18.64
N GLY A 93 14.86 1.16 -17.33
CA GLY A 93 14.05 2.02 -16.48
C GLY A 93 14.59 3.45 -16.39
N LEU A 94 15.90 3.62 -16.26
CA LEU A 94 16.53 4.95 -16.23
C LEU A 94 16.43 5.66 -17.59
N LEU A 95 16.68 4.97 -18.71
CA LEU A 95 16.50 5.56 -20.05
C LEU A 95 15.05 6.05 -20.22
N SER A 96 14.07 5.23 -19.85
CA SER A 96 12.66 5.61 -19.89
C SER A 96 12.33 6.79 -18.95
N ALA A 97 12.89 6.79 -17.73
CA ALA A 97 12.72 7.88 -16.76
C ALA A 97 13.37 9.21 -17.17
N PHE A 98 14.34 9.17 -18.08
CA PHE A 98 14.90 10.37 -18.72
C PHE A 98 14.15 10.76 -20.01
N GLY A 99 13.04 10.08 -20.33
CA GLY A 99 12.23 10.38 -21.50
C GLY A 99 12.85 9.94 -22.82
N LEU A 100 13.66 8.87 -22.79
CA LEU A 100 14.32 8.32 -23.96
C LEU A 100 13.56 7.06 -24.42
N ASN A 101 13.08 7.06 -25.66
CA ASN A 101 12.55 5.87 -26.31
C ASN A 101 13.71 5.03 -26.85
N ILE A 102 13.72 3.74 -26.55
CA ILE A 102 14.75 2.82 -27.04
C ILE A 102 14.29 2.26 -28.39
N GLU A 103 15.03 2.53 -29.47
CA GLU A 103 14.77 1.97 -30.81
C GLU A 103 15.52 0.64 -31.00
N GLU A 104 16.75 0.54 -30.48
CA GLU A 104 17.56 -0.68 -30.60
C GLU A 104 18.47 -0.82 -29.38
N GLY A 105 18.64 -2.05 -28.89
CA GLY A 105 19.53 -2.40 -27.79
C GLY A 105 20.41 -3.60 -28.12
N ASP A 106 21.68 -3.33 -28.37
CA ASP A 106 22.70 -4.36 -28.57
C ASP A 106 23.39 -4.65 -27.22
N ILE A 107 23.13 -5.82 -26.62
CA ILE A 107 23.47 -6.15 -25.22
C ILE A 107 24.53 -7.25 -25.19
N TYR A 108 25.70 -6.98 -24.60
CA TYR A 108 26.81 -7.92 -24.68
C TYR A 108 27.50 -8.13 -23.34
N THR A 109 27.40 -9.34 -22.81
CA THR A 109 28.06 -9.75 -21.56
C THR A 109 29.33 -10.56 -21.83
N PHE A 110 30.39 -10.29 -21.08
CA PHE A 110 31.63 -11.06 -21.15
C PHE A 110 31.42 -12.50 -20.67
N ALA A 111 31.90 -13.47 -21.44
CA ALA A 111 31.94 -14.87 -21.03
C ALA A 111 32.80 -15.08 -19.75
N GLU A 112 32.55 -16.19 -19.04
CA GLU A 112 33.43 -16.62 -17.94
C GLU A 112 34.81 -16.96 -18.48
N LYS A 113 35.90 -16.63 -17.75
CA LYS A 113 37.18 -17.26 -18.09
C LYS A 113 37.06 -18.73 -17.68
N THR A 114 37.27 -19.63 -18.62
CA THR A 114 37.36 -21.06 -18.33
C THR A 114 38.56 -21.29 -17.42
N ALA A 115 38.33 -21.78 -16.20
CA ALA A 115 39.42 -22.35 -15.39
C ALA A 115 39.97 -23.60 -16.09
N PRO A 116 41.27 -23.89 -16.04
CA PRO A 116 41.81 -25.16 -16.52
C PRO A 116 41.15 -26.30 -15.73
N VAL A 117 40.66 -27.32 -16.44
CA VAL A 117 40.02 -28.49 -15.83
C VAL A 117 41.04 -29.23 -14.96
N SER A 118 40.96 -29.06 -13.63
CA SER A 118 41.65 -29.94 -12.68
C SER A 118 40.67 -30.97 -12.11
N SER A 119 40.90 -32.23 -12.46
CA SER A 119 40.24 -33.41 -11.91
C SER A 119 40.35 -33.49 -10.39
N ARG A 120 39.22 -33.57 -9.65
CA ARG A 120 38.98 -34.56 -8.57
C ARG A 120 37.62 -34.39 -7.86
N THR A 121 36.89 -35.49 -7.90
CA THR A 121 35.86 -36.05 -6.99
C THR A 121 35.63 -35.44 -5.60
N GLY A 122 34.35 -35.25 -5.23
CA GLY A 122 33.89 -35.21 -3.83
C GLY A 122 32.53 -34.51 -3.63
N TRP A 123 31.46 -35.29 -3.49
CA TRP A 123 30.11 -34.82 -3.12
C TRP A 123 30.02 -34.51 -1.62
N SER A 124 29.30 -33.45 -1.24
CA SER A 124 28.63 -33.34 0.07
C SER A 124 27.46 -32.35 0.03
N GLU A 125 26.42 -32.69 0.77
CA GLU A 125 25.03 -32.27 0.73
C GLU A 125 24.69 -31.49 2.03
N TYR A 126 23.84 -30.45 1.92
CA TYR A 126 23.18 -29.67 2.99
C TYR A 126 24.02 -28.74 3.92
N GLY A 127 23.77 -27.43 3.84
CA GLY A 127 24.20 -26.39 4.81
C GLY A 127 24.03 -24.95 4.29
N PRO A 128 23.79 -23.94 5.16
CA PRO A 128 23.27 -22.62 4.78
C PRO A 128 24.31 -21.79 4.01
N ARG A 129 23.91 -21.17 2.89
CA ARG A 129 24.81 -20.42 1.99
C ARG A 129 25.28 -19.11 2.64
N LEU A 130 26.43 -19.21 3.32
CA LEU A 130 27.36 -18.12 3.60
C LEU A 130 27.87 -17.49 2.31
N ARG A 131 28.12 -16.17 2.34
CA ARG A 131 28.72 -15.35 1.27
C ARG A 131 29.82 -16.10 0.48
N PRO A 132 29.92 -15.97 -0.85
CA PRO A 132 31.17 -16.28 -1.52
C PRO A 132 32.19 -15.20 -1.14
N LYS A 133 33.14 -15.57 -0.28
CA LYS A 133 34.45 -14.88 -0.23
C LYS A 133 35.05 -14.99 -1.64
N ALA A 134 35.46 -13.86 -2.20
CA ALA A 134 36.24 -13.79 -3.43
C ALA A 134 37.35 -14.86 -3.39
N THR A 135 37.25 -15.85 -4.28
CA THR A 135 38.26 -16.90 -4.47
C THR A 135 39.03 -16.53 -5.76
N PRO A 136 40.37 -16.66 -5.80
CA PRO A 136 41.19 -16.02 -6.84
C PRO A 136 40.98 -16.67 -8.22
N GLY A 137 40.85 -15.85 -9.29
CA GLY A 137 41.03 -16.34 -10.67
C GLY A 137 40.13 -15.77 -11.76
N LEU A 138 39.08 -14.99 -11.47
CA LEU A 138 38.18 -14.44 -12.50
C LEU A 138 37.82 -12.99 -12.19
N ALA A 139 38.24 -12.07 -13.06
CA ALA A 139 37.76 -10.68 -13.02
C ALA A 139 36.22 -10.67 -13.13
N PRO A 140 35.53 -9.74 -12.45
CA PRO A 140 34.08 -9.64 -12.57
C PRO A 140 33.67 -9.49 -14.04
N LYS A 141 32.58 -10.15 -14.44
CA LYS A 141 32.04 -10.05 -15.80
C LYS A 141 31.68 -8.58 -16.06
N LYS A 142 31.84 -8.17 -17.31
CA LYS A 142 31.56 -6.81 -17.77
C LYS A 142 30.50 -6.87 -18.86
N ILE A 143 29.73 -5.80 -18.99
CA ILE A 143 28.76 -5.61 -20.05
C ILE A 143 29.22 -4.48 -20.97
N VAL A 144 28.85 -4.56 -22.24
CA VAL A 144 28.97 -3.50 -23.24
C VAL A 144 27.63 -3.40 -23.93
N ASP A 145 26.80 -2.49 -23.43
CA ASP A 145 25.44 -2.31 -23.90
C ASP A 145 25.35 -1.02 -24.71
N VAL A 146 24.80 -1.12 -25.91
CA VAL A 146 24.68 0.00 -26.84
C VAL A 146 23.22 0.22 -27.19
N PHE A 147 22.69 1.37 -26.80
CA PHE A 147 21.31 1.75 -27.03
C PHE A 147 21.24 2.84 -28.08
N ARG A 148 20.44 2.62 -29.13
CA ARG A 148 19.96 3.69 -29.99
C ARG A 148 18.67 4.23 -29.39
N VAL A 149 18.68 5.52 -29.06
CA VAL A 149 17.54 6.16 -28.41
C VAL A 149 17.13 7.41 -29.14
N HIS A 150 15.85 7.74 -29.00
CA HIS A 150 15.27 8.99 -29.45
C HIS A 150 14.58 9.69 -28.27
N PRO A 151 14.93 10.95 -27.96
CA PRO A 151 14.20 11.74 -26.98
C PRO A 151 12.74 11.91 -27.40
N VAL A 152 11.83 11.76 -26.46
CA VAL A 152 10.41 12.01 -26.70
C VAL A 152 10.14 13.51 -26.93
N GLN A 153 8.99 13.83 -27.51
CA GLN A 153 8.61 15.22 -27.77
C GLN A 153 8.68 16.08 -26.50
N GLY A 154 9.44 17.18 -26.55
CA GLY A 154 9.62 18.12 -25.43
C GLY A 154 10.75 17.76 -24.45
N VAL A 155 11.52 16.71 -24.71
CA VAL A 155 12.72 16.36 -23.94
C VAL A 155 13.97 16.61 -24.79
N GLU A 156 14.94 17.32 -24.22
CA GLU A 156 16.26 17.50 -24.83
C GLU A 156 17.31 16.77 -23.99
N LEU A 157 18.14 15.95 -24.64
CA LEU A 157 19.26 15.25 -24.02
C LEU A 157 20.54 16.09 -24.10
N GLY A 158 20.49 17.29 -23.52
CA GLY A 158 21.64 18.20 -23.43
C GLY A 158 22.74 17.66 -22.51
N LYS A 159 23.89 18.35 -22.46
CA LYS A 159 25.05 17.91 -21.65
C LYS A 159 24.73 17.74 -20.16
N GLU A 160 23.85 18.57 -19.61
CA GLU A 160 23.43 18.46 -18.21
C GLU A 160 22.60 17.18 -17.98
N GLN A 161 21.63 16.90 -18.84
CA GLN A 161 20.81 15.69 -18.79
C GLN A 161 21.65 14.43 -19.00
N GLN A 162 22.63 14.48 -19.91
CA GLN A 162 23.60 13.39 -20.11
C GLN A 162 24.40 13.12 -18.83
N HIS A 163 24.89 14.18 -18.15
CA HIS A 163 25.61 14.04 -16.89
C HIS A 163 24.73 13.48 -15.77
N GLN A 164 23.48 13.94 -15.67
CA GLN A 164 22.50 13.43 -14.70
C GLN A 164 22.15 11.96 -14.95
N LEU A 165 21.99 11.54 -16.21
CA LEU A 165 21.73 10.15 -16.59
C LEU A 165 22.93 9.27 -16.26
N ALA A 166 24.15 9.69 -16.61
CA ALA A 166 25.37 8.97 -16.26
C ALA A 166 25.52 8.81 -14.75
N HIS A 167 25.31 9.88 -13.98
CA HIS A 167 25.35 9.82 -12.51
C HIS A 167 24.27 8.88 -11.94
N ALA A 168 23.05 8.90 -12.49
CA ALA A 168 21.97 8.00 -12.07
C ALA A 168 22.31 6.53 -12.35
N LEU A 169 22.87 6.23 -13.52
CA LEU A 169 23.36 4.89 -13.89
C LEU A 169 24.45 4.42 -12.91
N THR A 170 25.49 5.23 -12.67
CA THR A 170 26.56 4.89 -11.73
C THR A 170 26.04 4.68 -10.31
N SER A 171 25.08 5.51 -9.86
CA SER A 171 24.46 5.37 -8.55
C SER A 171 23.71 4.04 -8.40
N VAL A 172 22.95 3.64 -9.43
CA VAL A 172 22.24 2.36 -9.43
C VAL A 172 23.23 1.18 -9.50
N MET A 173 24.27 1.24 -10.34
CA MET A 173 25.30 0.19 -10.38
C MET A 173 26.01 0.04 -9.02
N THR A 174 26.20 1.12 -8.29
CA THR A 174 26.77 1.09 -6.92
C THR A 174 25.84 0.37 -5.93
N LEU A 175 24.52 0.53 -6.07
CA LEU A 175 23.56 -0.20 -5.24
C LEU A 175 23.56 -1.69 -5.60
N LEU A 176 23.60 -2.03 -6.89
CA LEU A 176 23.66 -3.41 -7.36
C LEU A 176 24.93 -4.12 -6.88
N ASP A 177 26.10 -3.46 -6.93
CA ASP A 177 27.36 -3.98 -6.42
C ASP A 177 27.31 -4.35 -4.93
N LYS A 178 26.60 -3.53 -4.14
CA LYS A 178 26.38 -3.77 -2.72
C LYS A 178 25.32 -4.83 -2.42
N GLY A 179 24.65 -5.37 -3.44
CA GLY A 179 23.52 -6.28 -3.31
C GLY A 179 22.23 -5.60 -2.84
N GLN A 180 22.14 -4.26 -2.97
CA GLN A 180 21.01 -3.42 -2.59
C GLN A 180 20.00 -3.31 -3.75
N PHE A 181 19.47 -4.45 -4.19
CA PHE A 181 18.63 -4.57 -5.38
C PHE A 181 17.29 -3.83 -5.24
N GLU A 182 16.68 -3.89 -4.06
CA GLU A 182 15.40 -3.22 -3.79
C GLU A 182 15.58 -1.70 -3.74
N GLU A 183 16.66 -1.19 -3.13
CA GLU A 183 16.95 0.25 -3.16
C GLU A 183 17.22 0.76 -4.59
N ALA A 184 17.90 -0.04 -5.42
CA ALA A 184 18.09 0.25 -6.83
C ALA A 184 16.76 0.35 -7.58
N ARG A 185 15.87 -0.65 -7.42
CA ARG A 185 14.52 -0.63 -8.01
C ARG A 185 13.72 0.60 -7.58
N LEU A 186 13.70 0.90 -6.29
CA LEU A 186 12.99 2.05 -5.73
C LEU A 186 13.47 3.36 -6.35
N ALA A 187 14.79 3.52 -6.51
CA ALA A 187 15.38 4.71 -7.13
C ALA A 187 14.96 4.89 -8.60
N VAL A 188 14.86 3.79 -9.37
CA VAL A 188 14.39 3.81 -10.75
C VAL A 188 12.89 4.07 -10.83
N ASN A 189 12.08 3.34 -10.04
CA ASN A 189 10.63 3.51 -9.99
C ASN A 189 10.24 4.95 -9.70
N ARG A 190 10.87 5.58 -8.70
CA ARG A 190 10.61 6.98 -8.36
C ARG A 190 10.74 7.92 -9.56
N ARG A 191 11.86 7.84 -10.27
CA ARG A 191 12.11 8.68 -11.46
C ARG A 191 11.15 8.35 -12.61
N LEU A 192 10.82 7.09 -12.78
CA LEU A 192 9.88 6.65 -13.80
C LEU A 192 8.49 7.26 -13.56
N VAL A 193 8.04 7.28 -12.31
CA VAL A 193 6.76 7.86 -11.91
C VAL A 193 6.70 9.38 -12.13
N GLU A 194 7.80 10.11 -11.95
CA GLU A 194 7.88 11.54 -12.31
C GLU A 194 7.59 11.79 -13.81
N GLN A 195 7.98 10.88 -14.69
CA GLN A 195 7.66 10.96 -16.12
C GLN A 195 6.23 10.52 -16.45
N LEU A 196 5.73 9.47 -15.79
CA LEU A 196 4.35 9.00 -15.98
C LEU A 196 3.32 10.08 -15.64
N GLY A 197 3.61 10.89 -14.63
CA GLY A 197 2.78 12.01 -14.22
C GLY A 197 2.59 13.11 -15.26
N LYS A 198 3.31 13.06 -16.38
CA LYS A 198 3.21 14.03 -17.47
C LYS A 198 2.50 13.47 -18.71
N ARG A 199 2.11 12.18 -18.74
CA ARG A 199 1.68 11.46 -19.96
C ARG A 199 0.39 10.66 -19.86
N ARG A 200 -0.47 10.93 -18.86
CA ARG A 200 -1.68 10.11 -18.63
C ARG A 200 -2.62 10.03 -19.84
N ALA A 201 -2.80 11.14 -20.57
CA ALA A 201 -3.69 11.19 -21.74
C ALA A 201 -3.22 10.32 -22.92
N SER A 202 -1.94 9.94 -22.97
CA SER A 202 -1.34 9.15 -24.06
C SER A 202 -1.72 7.66 -24.01
N PHE A 203 -2.24 7.16 -22.88
CA PHE A 203 -2.47 5.73 -22.64
C PHE A 203 -3.96 5.39 -22.43
N GLY A 204 -4.87 6.17 -23.02
CA GLY A 204 -6.31 5.88 -22.98
C GLY A 204 -6.72 4.81 -23.98
N GLY A 205 -7.53 3.82 -23.56
CA GLY A 205 -8.15 2.85 -24.45
C GLY A 205 -7.98 1.39 -24.02
N LEU A 206 -8.41 0.48 -24.88
CA LEU A 206 -8.19 -0.96 -24.73
C LEU A 206 -6.84 -1.32 -25.30
N LEU A 207 -6.02 -2.07 -24.55
CA LEU A 207 -4.91 -2.79 -25.17
C LEU A 207 -5.48 -3.76 -26.21
N HIS A 208 -5.12 -3.55 -27.47
CA HIS A 208 -5.35 -4.52 -28.53
C HIS A 208 -4.58 -5.82 -28.19
N PRO A 209 -5.01 -7.00 -28.69
CA PRO A 209 -4.45 -8.27 -28.27
C PRO A 209 -2.92 -8.29 -28.44
N VAL A 210 -2.23 -8.54 -27.33
CA VAL A 210 -0.77 -8.72 -27.27
C VAL A 210 -0.46 -10.04 -27.96
N GLN A 211 0.22 -9.98 -29.11
CA GLN A 211 0.64 -11.17 -29.84
C GLN A 211 2.07 -11.53 -29.45
N ILE A 212 2.28 -12.78 -29.03
CA ILE A 212 3.61 -13.26 -28.59
C ILE A 212 3.96 -14.57 -29.28
N THR A 213 5.02 -14.54 -30.07
CA THR A 213 5.56 -15.71 -30.78
C THR A 213 6.98 -16.03 -30.33
N PHE A 214 7.32 -17.32 -30.36
CA PHE A 214 8.67 -17.81 -30.10
C PHE A 214 9.19 -18.53 -31.34
N ASP A 215 10.41 -18.21 -31.74
CA ASP A 215 11.09 -18.82 -32.87
C ASP A 215 12.48 -19.30 -32.45
N ASN A 216 12.72 -20.61 -32.52
CA ASN A 216 14.00 -21.24 -32.20
C ASN A 216 14.87 -21.51 -33.44
N GLY A 217 14.40 -21.15 -34.65
CA GLY A 217 15.11 -21.30 -35.92
C GLY A 217 15.81 -20.03 -36.40
N GLN A 218 15.31 -18.84 -36.03
CA GLN A 218 15.88 -17.55 -36.47
C GLN A 218 17.28 -17.24 -35.95
N SER A 219 17.63 -17.70 -34.74
CA SER A 219 19.00 -17.61 -34.20
C SER A 219 19.55 -19.02 -33.99
N PRO A 220 20.83 -19.30 -34.25
CA PRO A 220 21.44 -20.59 -33.93
C PRO A 220 21.56 -20.83 -32.42
N VAL A 221 21.60 -19.77 -31.61
CA VAL A 221 21.96 -19.82 -30.18
C VAL A 221 20.89 -19.26 -29.24
N ASP A 222 19.95 -18.45 -29.73
CA ASP A 222 18.89 -17.83 -28.93
C ASP A 222 17.50 -18.34 -29.29
N THR A 223 16.59 -18.25 -28.32
CA THR A 223 15.16 -18.24 -28.61
C THR A 223 14.74 -16.81 -28.92
N VAL A 224 14.19 -16.58 -30.11
CA VAL A 224 13.67 -15.26 -30.50
C VAL A 224 12.23 -15.14 -30.02
N MET A 225 11.96 -14.15 -29.19
CA MET A 225 10.64 -13.82 -28.65
C MET A 225 10.17 -12.50 -29.27
N ASP A 226 9.11 -12.54 -30.06
CA ASP A 226 8.48 -11.36 -30.67
C ASP A 226 7.21 -11.01 -29.90
N ILE A 227 7.07 -9.75 -29.48
CA ILE A 227 5.91 -9.18 -28.79
C ILE A 227 5.36 -8.04 -29.66
N ARG A 228 4.11 -8.14 -30.09
CA ARG A 228 3.40 -7.08 -30.82
C ARG A 228 2.24 -6.55 -30.00
N SER A 229 2.28 -5.26 -29.66
CA SER A 229 1.26 -4.61 -28.82
C SER A 229 1.29 -3.10 -28.95
N ASP A 230 0.29 -2.44 -28.38
CA ASP A 230 0.36 -0.99 -28.14
C ASP A 230 1.48 -0.68 -27.13
N ASP A 231 2.02 0.54 -27.19
CA ASP A 231 3.01 0.99 -26.22
C ASP A 231 2.39 1.10 -24.83
N THR A 232 3.14 0.65 -23.81
CA THR A 232 2.72 0.79 -22.42
C THR A 232 3.87 1.30 -21.56
N PRO A 233 3.58 2.19 -20.61
CA PRO A 233 4.62 2.81 -19.81
C PRO A 233 5.41 1.78 -19.01
N ALA A 234 6.74 1.95 -18.90
CA ALA A 234 7.60 1.08 -18.10
C ALA A 234 7.60 -0.40 -18.50
N PHE A 235 7.03 -0.78 -19.66
CA PHE A 235 6.96 -2.18 -20.05
C PHE A 235 8.32 -2.86 -20.08
N LEU A 236 9.29 -2.27 -20.79
CA LEU A 236 10.62 -2.86 -20.93
C LEU A 236 11.30 -3.05 -19.58
N TYR A 237 11.17 -2.07 -18.69
CA TYR A 237 11.67 -2.15 -17.31
C TYR A 237 11.04 -3.31 -16.54
N ALA A 238 9.70 -3.36 -16.47
CA ALA A 238 8.97 -4.37 -15.73
C ALA A 238 9.20 -5.78 -16.32
N PHE A 239 9.23 -5.88 -17.66
CA PHE A 239 9.45 -7.14 -18.36
C PHE A 239 10.89 -7.65 -18.18
N ALA A 240 11.90 -6.78 -18.34
CA ALA A 240 13.29 -7.13 -18.10
C ALA A 240 13.53 -7.60 -16.65
N ASN A 241 12.93 -6.94 -15.66
CA ASN A 241 12.96 -7.39 -14.27
C ASN A 241 12.35 -8.80 -14.13
N ALA A 242 11.15 -9.01 -14.69
CA ALA A 242 10.47 -10.30 -14.61
C ALA A 242 11.25 -11.46 -15.27
N LEU A 243 11.98 -11.16 -16.35
CA LEU A 243 12.90 -12.11 -17.00
C LEU A 243 14.13 -12.40 -16.12
N ALA A 244 14.76 -11.37 -15.56
CA ALA A 244 15.90 -11.52 -14.66
C ALA A 244 15.54 -12.38 -13.44
N MET A 245 14.37 -12.14 -12.82
CA MET A 245 13.85 -12.93 -11.70
C MET A 245 13.60 -14.41 -12.06
N ARG A 246 13.39 -14.72 -13.34
CA ARG A 246 13.26 -16.09 -13.87
C ARG A 246 14.58 -16.69 -14.36
N ASN A 247 15.69 -15.97 -14.21
CA ASN A 247 16.99 -16.30 -14.79
C ASN A 247 16.94 -16.50 -16.31
N VAL A 248 16.16 -15.64 -16.98
CA VAL A 248 16.12 -15.51 -18.44
C VAL A 248 16.89 -14.25 -18.80
N TYR A 249 17.90 -14.41 -19.65
CA TYR A 249 18.84 -13.36 -20.04
C TYR A 249 18.51 -12.87 -21.43
N ILE A 250 18.52 -11.54 -21.63
CA ILE A 250 18.37 -10.91 -22.93
C ILE A 250 19.77 -10.73 -23.51
N SER A 251 20.06 -11.38 -24.63
CA SER A 251 21.31 -11.21 -25.40
C SER A 251 21.22 -10.11 -26.45
N LYS A 252 20.00 -9.73 -26.87
CA LYS A 252 19.75 -8.67 -27.84
C LYS A 252 18.30 -8.24 -27.80
N ALA A 253 18.03 -6.96 -28.02
CA ALA A 253 16.68 -6.43 -28.14
C ALA A 253 16.55 -5.45 -29.31
N GLN A 254 15.45 -5.55 -30.06
CA GLN A 254 15.13 -4.65 -31.17
C GLN A 254 13.70 -4.15 -31.03
N PHE A 255 13.46 -2.87 -31.29
CA PHE A 255 12.17 -2.23 -31.07
C PHE A 255 11.77 -1.43 -32.31
N ASP A 256 10.79 -1.94 -33.04
CA ASP A 256 10.29 -1.28 -34.24
C ASP A 256 8.82 -0.85 -34.05
N VAL A 257 8.41 0.20 -34.74
CA VAL A 257 7.00 0.61 -34.80
C VAL A 257 6.44 0.22 -36.17
N GLU A 258 5.55 -0.77 -36.20
CA GLU A 258 4.92 -1.27 -37.42
C GLU A 258 3.39 -1.06 -37.34
N GLY A 259 2.83 -0.28 -38.26
CA GLY A 259 1.38 -0.04 -38.34
C GLY A 259 0.76 0.64 -37.10
N GLY A 260 1.55 1.43 -36.37
CA GLY A 260 1.13 2.09 -35.13
C GLY A 260 1.21 1.20 -33.88
N LYS A 261 1.73 -0.03 -33.99
CA LYS A 261 2.01 -0.93 -32.87
C LYS A 261 3.51 -1.07 -32.67
N ILE A 262 3.92 -1.29 -31.44
CA ILE A 262 5.29 -1.63 -31.11
C ILE A 262 5.50 -3.13 -31.35
N HIS A 263 6.58 -3.45 -32.05
CA HIS A 263 7.12 -4.79 -32.22
C HIS A 263 8.43 -4.87 -31.43
N ASP A 264 8.34 -5.43 -30.23
CA ASP A 264 9.49 -5.70 -29.37
C ASP A 264 10.03 -7.11 -29.66
N ARG A 265 11.28 -7.22 -30.12
CA ARG A 265 11.96 -8.49 -30.35
C ARG A 265 13.07 -8.69 -29.33
N PHE A 266 13.01 -9.79 -28.59
CA PHE A 266 14.01 -10.19 -27.61
C PHE A 266 14.68 -11.50 -28.02
N TYR A 267 16.00 -11.54 -27.95
CA TYR A 267 16.79 -12.75 -28.06
C TYR A 267 17.10 -13.21 -26.65
N VAL A 268 16.57 -14.37 -26.26
CA VAL A 268 16.60 -14.82 -24.86
C VAL A 268 17.25 -16.19 -24.71
N ARG A 269 17.93 -16.36 -23.56
CA ARG A 269 18.55 -17.61 -23.12
C ARG A 269 18.20 -17.91 -21.67
N ASN A 270 18.22 -19.18 -21.29
CA ASN A 270 18.12 -19.58 -19.89
C ASN A 270 19.45 -19.33 -19.14
N ARG A 271 19.45 -19.57 -17.83
CA ARG A 271 20.64 -19.47 -16.95
C ARG A 271 21.86 -20.31 -17.34
N HIS A 272 21.68 -21.28 -18.22
CA HIS A 272 22.75 -22.14 -18.73
C HIS A 272 23.24 -21.68 -20.11
N GLY A 273 22.76 -20.52 -20.60
CA GLY A 273 23.08 -20.00 -21.93
C GLY A 273 22.45 -20.78 -23.07
N GLN A 274 21.38 -21.53 -22.80
CA GLN A 274 20.69 -22.37 -23.79
C GLN A 274 19.36 -21.75 -24.21
N LYS A 275 18.88 -22.16 -25.39
CA LYS A 275 17.53 -21.84 -25.88
C LYS A 275 16.45 -22.33 -24.93
N LEU A 276 15.36 -21.58 -24.85
CA LEU A 276 14.12 -21.94 -24.17
C LEU A 276 13.26 -22.79 -25.11
N THR A 277 13.56 -24.09 -25.21
CA THR A 277 12.82 -25.00 -26.10
C THR A 277 11.60 -25.65 -25.43
N ASP A 278 11.51 -25.62 -24.10
CA ASP A 278 10.38 -26.17 -23.36
C ASP A 278 9.11 -25.33 -23.58
N ALA A 279 8.02 -26.00 -23.97
CA ALA A 279 6.76 -25.34 -24.28
C ALA A 279 6.10 -24.72 -23.03
N THR A 280 6.34 -25.27 -21.84
CA THR A 280 5.83 -24.75 -20.57
C THR A 280 6.53 -23.44 -20.22
N ASP A 281 7.86 -23.40 -20.36
CA ASP A 281 8.65 -22.19 -20.11
C ASP A 281 8.22 -21.05 -21.05
N GLN A 282 8.06 -21.34 -22.35
CA GLN A 282 7.55 -20.37 -23.32
C GLN A 282 6.12 -19.90 -22.98
N GLN A 283 5.23 -20.79 -22.53
CA GLN A 283 3.88 -20.42 -22.12
C GLN A 283 3.88 -19.53 -20.87
N GLN A 284 4.74 -19.80 -19.88
CA GLN A 284 4.88 -18.97 -18.69
C GLN A 284 5.41 -17.57 -19.03
N LEU A 285 6.40 -17.48 -19.91
CA LEU A 285 6.91 -16.20 -20.41
C LEU A 285 5.86 -15.41 -21.19
N ARG A 286 5.07 -16.10 -22.02
CA ARG A 286 3.91 -15.48 -22.70
C ARG A 286 2.93 -14.90 -21.69
N LEU A 287 2.51 -15.67 -20.68
CA LEU A 287 1.59 -15.18 -19.65
C LEU A 287 2.17 -13.97 -18.91
N THR A 288 3.44 -14.04 -18.53
CA THR A 288 4.16 -12.96 -17.82
C THR A 288 4.15 -11.66 -18.65
N ALA A 289 4.55 -11.73 -19.91
CA ALA A 289 4.55 -10.58 -20.82
C ALA A 289 3.15 -9.97 -21.01
N VAL A 290 2.12 -10.79 -21.20
CA VAL A 290 0.74 -10.30 -21.34
C VAL A 290 0.27 -9.61 -20.05
N LEU A 291 0.49 -10.23 -18.89
CA LEU A 291 0.10 -9.65 -17.59
C LEU A 291 0.81 -8.31 -17.35
N ILE A 292 2.12 -8.24 -17.64
CA ILE A 292 2.90 -7.00 -17.49
C ILE A 292 2.39 -5.92 -18.44
N LYS A 293 2.13 -6.22 -19.72
CA LYS A 293 1.54 -5.24 -20.65
C LYS A 293 0.20 -4.70 -20.12
N GLN A 294 -0.71 -5.58 -19.72
CA GLN A 294 -2.02 -5.17 -19.21
C GLN A 294 -1.93 -4.35 -17.92
N PHE A 295 -1.05 -4.74 -17.01
CA PHE A 295 -0.87 -4.04 -15.75
C PHE A 295 -0.17 -2.68 -15.91
N THR A 296 0.89 -2.63 -16.72
CA THR A 296 1.61 -1.38 -17.00
C THR A 296 0.73 -0.36 -17.72
N HIS A 297 -0.16 -0.81 -18.61
CA HIS A 297 -1.24 0.05 -19.12
C HIS A 297 -2.09 0.62 -17.98
N ALA A 298 -2.59 -0.26 -17.11
CA ALA A 298 -3.41 0.10 -15.95
C ALA A 298 -2.69 0.93 -14.86
N LEU A 299 -1.38 1.08 -14.94
CA LEU A 299 -0.56 1.67 -13.89
C LEU A 299 -0.87 3.16 -13.65
N THR A 300 -1.26 3.88 -14.70
CA THR A 300 -1.61 5.31 -14.58
C THR A 300 -2.89 5.57 -13.77
N TRP A 301 -3.68 4.52 -13.49
CA TRP A 301 -4.85 4.58 -12.61
C TRP A 301 -4.51 4.27 -11.13
N ALA A 302 -3.31 3.76 -10.84
CA ALA A 302 -2.86 3.53 -9.47
C ALA A 302 -2.65 4.87 -8.74
N PRO A 303 -3.16 5.04 -7.50
CA PRO A 303 -2.85 6.22 -6.69
C PRO A 303 -1.35 6.41 -6.48
N ASP A 304 -0.66 5.31 -6.20
CA ASP A 304 0.80 5.19 -6.11
C ASP A 304 1.29 4.14 -7.13
N PRO A 305 1.77 4.57 -8.31
CA PRO A 305 2.30 3.68 -9.34
C PRO A 305 3.54 2.89 -8.90
N THR A 306 4.39 3.46 -8.05
CA THR A 306 5.60 2.77 -7.55
C THR A 306 5.20 1.55 -6.75
N LYS A 307 4.31 1.74 -5.78
CA LYS A 307 3.78 0.64 -4.96
C LYS A 307 3.01 -0.39 -5.76
N ALA A 308 2.23 0.08 -6.73
CA ALA A 308 1.48 -0.81 -7.61
C ALA A 308 2.40 -1.75 -8.39
N LEU A 309 3.51 -1.24 -8.97
CA LEU A 309 4.52 -2.06 -9.64
C LEU A 309 5.18 -3.06 -8.67
N GLU A 310 5.59 -2.60 -7.50
CA GLU A 310 6.27 -3.45 -6.50
C GLU A 310 5.40 -4.61 -6.04
N ALA A 311 4.16 -4.33 -5.67
CA ALA A 311 3.20 -5.35 -5.26
C ALA A 311 2.82 -6.27 -6.43
N PHE A 312 2.78 -5.75 -7.66
CA PHE A 312 2.49 -6.56 -8.83
C PHE A 312 3.62 -7.52 -9.20
N ASP A 313 4.88 -7.11 -9.06
CA ASP A 313 6.02 -8.00 -9.28
C ASP A 313 5.97 -9.20 -8.31
N GLN A 314 5.68 -8.92 -7.03
CA GLN A 314 5.48 -9.97 -6.03
C GLN A 314 4.26 -10.86 -6.35
N PHE A 315 3.17 -10.27 -6.84
CA PHE A 315 1.99 -11.00 -7.29
C PHE A 315 2.31 -11.94 -8.45
N LEU A 316 3.08 -11.48 -9.44
CA LEU A 316 3.50 -12.27 -10.58
C LEU A 316 4.36 -13.45 -10.17
N ASP A 317 5.30 -13.26 -9.25
CA ASP A 317 6.15 -14.33 -8.75
C ASP A 317 5.33 -15.42 -8.06
N LEU A 318 4.43 -15.03 -7.17
CA LEU A 318 3.56 -15.97 -6.45
C LEU A 318 2.62 -16.72 -7.40
N THR A 319 2.05 -16.02 -8.39
CA THR A 319 1.10 -16.61 -9.35
C THR A 319 1.80 -17.55 -10.32
N VAL A 320 2.96 -17.16 -10.86
CA VAL A 320 3.64 -17.91 -11.91
C VAL A 320 4.45 -19.09 -11.34
N GLN A 321 5.04 -18.98 -10.14
CA GLN A 321 5.75 -20.09 -9.49
C GLN A 321 4.80 -21.23 -9.07
N GLN A 322 3.53 -20.94 -8.79
CA GLN A 322 2.54 -21.94 -8.34
C GLN A 322 1.67 -22.51 -9.47
N THR A 323 1.81 -22.03 -10.71
CA THR A 323 0.94 -22.45 -11.81
C THR A 323 1.22 -23.86 -12.31
N LYS A 324 0.36 -24.81 -11.89
CA LYS A 324 0.00 -26.00 -12.69
C LYS A 324 -1.51 -26.01 -12.93
N GLY A 325 -1.93 -26.11 -14.19
CA GLY A 325 -3.33 -26.40 -14.58
C GLY A 325 -4.34 -25.29 -14.29
N LYS A 326 -5.12 -25.44 -13.20
CA LYS A 326 -6.37 -24.70 -12.95
C LYS A 326 -6.19 -23.19 -12.71
N ALA A 327 -5.18 -22.80 -11.93
CA ALA A 327 -4.88 -21.38 -11.66
C ALA A 327 -4.44 -20.62 -12.93
N GLN A 328 -3.86 -21.31 -13.92
CA GLN A 328 -3.45 -20.71 -15.19
C GLN A 328 -4.66 -20.34 -16.06
N GLN A 329 -5.69 -21.18 -16.06
CA GLN A 329 -6.96 -20.90 -16.72
C GLN A 329 -7.70 -19.74 -16.04
N GLU A 330 -7.62 -19.62 -14.72
CA GLU A 330 -8.18 -18.49 -13.97
C GLU A 330 -7.42 -17.17 -14.23
N ALA A 331 -6.08 -17.20 -14.34
CA ALA A 331 -5.28 -16.03 -14.74
C ALA A 331 -5.53 -15.61 -16.20
N LEU A 332 -5.75 -16.56 -17.11
CA LEU A 332 -6.14 -16.30 -18.51
C LEU A 332 -7.60 -15.82 -18.63
N ALA A 333 -8.51 -16.32 -17.78
CA ALA A 333 -9.86 -15.79 -17.68
C ALA A 333 -9.87 -14.35 -17.15
N PHE A 334 -8.97 -14.03 -16.22
CA PHE A 334 -8.78 -12.66 -15.73
C PHE A 334 -8.32 -11.68 -16.82
N LEU A 335 -7.47 -12.13 -17.75
CA LEU A 335 -7.06 -11.36 -18.93
C LEU A 335 -8.22 -10.98 -19.86
N SER A 336 -9.38 -11.63 -19.72
CA SER A 336 -10.56 -11.35 -20.53
C SER A 336 -11.49 -10.27 -19.94
N ASP A 337 -11.40 -9.96 -18.63
CA ASP A 337 -12.21 -8.88 -18.02
C ASP A 337 -11.46 -7.53 -18.03
N LYS A 338 -11.88 -6.68 -18.97
CA LYS A 338 -11.38 -5.32 -19.22
C LYS A 338 -11.41 -4.39 -17.99
N LYS A 339 -12.24 -4.68 -16.98
CA LYS A 339 -12.39 -3.82 -15.80
C LYS A 339 -11.44 -4.17 -14.66
N THR A 340 -10.80 -5.34 -14.69
CA THR A 340 -10.14 -5.86 -13.49
C THR A 340 -8.72 -5.32 -13.29
N PHE A 341 -7.95 -5.04 -14.36
CA PHE A 341 -6.60 -4.47 -14.23
C PHE A 341 -6.57 -3.05 -13.64
N PRO A 342 -7.44 -2.10 -14.05
CA PRO A 342 -7.51 -0.80 -13.39
C PRO A 342 -7.85 -0.91 -11.90
N LEU A 343 -8.72 -1.85 -11.53
CA LEU A 343 -9.05 -2.09 -10.12
C LEU A 343 -7.88 -2.71 -9.36
N LEU A 344 -7.16 -3.66 -9.97
CA LEU A 344 -5.97 -4.25 -9.40
C LEU A 344 -4.88 -3.19 -9.20
N ALA A 345 -4.60 -2.36 -10.21
CA ALA A 345 -3.64 -1.26 -10.10
C ALA A 345 -4.04 -0.25 -9.00
N ARG A 346 -5.33 0.09 -8.90
CA ARG A 346 -5.84 0.93 -7.80
C ARG A 346 -5.63 0.27 -6.45
N LEU A 347 -5.95 -1.00 -6.31
CA LEU A 347 -5.83 -1.74 -5.06
C LEU A 347 -4.36 -1.86 -4.62
N LEU A 348 -3.48 -2.30 -5.52
CA LEU A 348 -2.06 -2.48 -5.27
C LEU A 348 -1.35 -1.13 -5.01
N GLY A 349 -1.81 -0.04 -5.64
CA GLY A 349 -1.29 1.31 -5.40
C GLY A 349 -1.98 2.08 -4.26
N ALA A 350 -3.01 1.50 -3.61
CA ALA A 350 -3.75 2.20 -2.55
C ALA A 350 -3.25 1.87 -1.15
N SER A 351 -2.79 0.63 -0.91
CA SER A 351 -2.56 0.12 0.45
C SER A 351 -1.48 -0.97 0.52
N ASP A 352 -0.37 -0.67 1.22
CA ASP A 352 0.64 -1.67 1.60
C ASP A 352 0.02 -2.67 2.58
N PHE A 353 -0.79 -2.16 3.52
CA PHE A 353 -1.45 -2.96 4.54
C PHE A 353 -2.33 -4.05 3.92
N LEU A 354 -3.18 -3.69 2.95
CA LEU A 354 -4.01 -4.69 2.28
C LEU A 354 -3.16 -5.70 1.54
N TRP A 355 -2.09 -5.25 0.87
CA TRP A 355 -1.17 -6.14 0.17
C TRP A 355 -0.53 -7.15 1.11
N GLU A 356 0.19 -6.68 2.14
CA GLU A 356 1.00 -7.54 3.01
C GLU A 356 0.14 -8.44 3.93
N ASP A 357 -0.92 -7.89 4.52
CA ASP A 357 -1.69 -8.61 5.55
C ASP A 357 -2.83 -9.47 4.99
N PHE A 358 -3.16 -9.33 3.70
CA PHE A 358 -4.27 -10.06 3.09
C PHE A 358 -4.00 -10.53 1.66
N LEU A 359 -3.81 -9.63 0.70
CA LEU A 359 -3.79 -9.97 -0.73
C LEU A 359 -2.65 -10.94 -1.06
N ARG A 360 -1.46 -10.71 -0.51
CA ARG A 360 -0.30 -11.58 -0.68
C ARG A 360 -0.55 -12.99 -0.16
N ARG A 361 -1.27 -13.14 0.95
CA ARG A 361 -1.59 -14.47 1.53
C ARG A 361 -2.70 -15.19 0.77
N GLN A 362 -3.57 -14.46 0.09
CA GLN A 362 -4.67 -14.99 -0.72
C GLN A 362 -4.42 -14.85 -2.23
N HIS A 363 -3.16 -14.70 -2.67
CA HIS A 363 -2.80 -14.44 -4.06
C HIS A 363 -3.44 -15.43 -5.04
N SER A 364 -3.55 -16.71 -4.66
CA SER A 364 -4.17 -17.77 -5.47
C SER A 364 -5.68 -17.62 -5.65
N ASN A 365 -6.37 -16.93 -4.73
CA ASN A 365 -7.80 -16.66 -4.78
C ASN A 365 -8.12 -15.18 -5.01
N LEU A 366 -7.11 -14.32 -5.17
CA LEU A 366 -7.28 -12.87 -5.23
C LEU A 366 -8.25 -12.46 -6.34
N LEU A 367 -8.20 -13.17 -7.47
CA LEU A 367 -9.01 -12.85 -8.64
C LEU A 367 -10.49 -13.25 -8.47
N PRO A 368 -10.84 -14.48 -8.04
CA PRO A 368 -12.20 -14.80 -7.60
C PRO A 368 -12.71 -13.85 -6.51
N LEU A 369 -11.88 -13.52 -5.52
CA LEU A 369 -12.26 -12.61 -4.43
C LEU A 369 -12.59 -11.21 -4.94
N LEU A 370 -11.81 -10.67 -5.88
CA LEU A 370 -12.11 -9.38 -6.51
C LEU A 370 -13.45 -9.38 -7.24
N HIS A 371 -13.86 -10.50 -7.83
CA HIS A 371 -15.16 -10.64 -8.48
C HIS A 371 -16.29 -10.76 -7.45
N ASP A 372 -16.15 -11.70 -6.50
CA ASP A 372 -17.16 -11.98 -5.47
C ASP A 372 -17.45 -10.75 -4.59
N TYR A 373 -16.41 -9.97 -4.26
CA TYR A 373 -16.55 -8.78 -3.44
C TYR A 373 -17.03 -7.54 -4.21
N ARG A 374 -16.82 -7.47 -5.53
CA ARG A 374 -17.38 -6.40 -6.37
C ARG A 374 -18.90 -6.44 -6.32
N ASP A 375 -19.47 -7.63 -6.45
CA ASP A 375 -20.93 -7.81 -6.49
C ASP A 375 -21.58 -7.86 -5.10
N ALA A 376 -20.79 -8.09 -4.04
CA ALA A 376 -21.28 -8.05 -2.67
C ALA A 376 -21.70 -6.62 -2.24
N PRO A 377 -22.82 -6.44 -1.51
CA PRO A 377 -23.22 -5.14 -1.00
C PRO A 377 -22.21 -4.63 0.04
N LEU A 378 -21.93 -3.31 0.08
CA LEU A 378 -21.04 -2.73 1.10
C LEU A 378 -21.57 -3.01 2.51
N ILE A 379 -22.81 -2.61 2.74
CA ILE A 379 -23.47 -2.76 4.02
C ILE A 379 -24.20 -4.11 4.04
N THR A 380 -23.69 -5.02 4.85
CA THR A 380 -24.39 -6.26 5.21
C THR A 380 -25.18 -6.02 6.49
N PRO A 381 -26.51 -6.24 6.52
CA PRO A 381 -27.31 -6.05 7.72
C PRO A 381 -26.75 -6.85 8.91
N ARG A 382 -26.69 -6.23 10.10
CA ARG A 382 -26.21 -6.86 11.35
C ARG A 382 -26.82 -8.24 11.61
N ALA A 383 -28.10 -8.45 11.28
CA ALA A 383 -28.76 -9.76 11.44
C ALA A 383 -28.14 -10.84 10.55
N THR A 384 -27.78 -10.50 9.31
CA THR A 384 -27.12 -11.39 8.36
C THR A 384 -25.69 -11.70 8.81
N LEU A 385 -24.92 -10.68 9.21
CA LEU A 385 -23.58 -10.84 9.78
C LEU A 385 -23.59 -11.79 10.99
N ARG A 386 -24.53 -11.57 11.92
CA ARG A 386 -24.70 -12.44 13.10
C ARG A 386 -25.02 -13.87 12.72
N LYS A 387 -25.94 -14.08 11.78
CA LYS A 387 -26.33 -15.43 11.34
C LYS A 387 -25.16 -16.20 10.74
N GLU A 388 -24.34 -15.54 9.91
CA GLU A 388 -23.17 -16.18 9.32
C GLU A 388 -22.06 -16.45 10.34
N LEU A 389 -21.75 -15.45 11.17
CA LEU A 389 -20.79 -15.58 12.27
C LEU A 389 -21.19 -16.71 13.21
N ASP A 390 -22.46 -16.78 13.62
CA ASP A 390 -22.97 -17.83 14.48
C ASP A 390 -22.80 -19.21 13.85
N ARG A 391 -23.07 -19.35 12.54
CA ARG A 391 -22.87 -20.61 11.81
C ARG A 391 -21.40 -21.06 11.82
N LEU A 392 -20.46 -20.13 11.63
CA LEU A 392 -19.02 -20.45 11.60
C LEU A 392 -18.50 -20.82 12.99
N VAL A 393 -18.82 -20.01 14.00
CA VAL A 393 -18.34 -20.21 15.37
C VAL A 393 -18.97 -21.46 15.99
N ASN A 394 -20.26 -21.74 15.74
CA ASN A 394 -20.92 -22.91 16.32
C ASN A 394 -20.42 -24.26 15.76
N ARG A 395 -19.70 -24.27 14.63
CA ARG A 395 -19.01 -25.48 14.12
C ARG A 395 -17.76 -25.83 14.94
N ALA A 396 -17.18 -24.86 15.64
CA ALA A 396 -15.98 -25.05 16.43
C ALA A 396 -16.29 -25.71 17.79
N LYS A 397 -15.47 -26.71 18.14
CA LYS A 397 -15.66 -27.55 19.33
C LYS A 397 -14.96 -27.01 20.59
N THR A 398 -13.90 -26.22 20.42
CA THR A 398 -13.11 -25.65 21.51
C THR A 398 -13.24 -24.14 21.54
N ASP A 399 -12.95 -23.54 22.70
CA ASP A 399 -12.99 -22.08 22.87
C ASP A 399 -11.94 -21.40 21.96
N ASP A 400 -10.74 -21.97 21.81
CA ASP A 400 -9.71 -21.46 20.88
C ASP A 400 -10.14 -21.51 19.41
N ALA A 401 -10.80 -22.60 18.99
CA ALA A 401 -11.30 -22.72 17.63
C ALA A 401 -12.45 -21.74 17.34
N ARG A 402 -13.28 -21.43 18.36
CA ARG A 402 -14.32 -20.40 18.27
C ARG A 402 -13.71 -19.01 18.14
N LYS A 403 -12.72 -18.70 18.97
CA LYS A 403 -11.93 -17.47 18.91
C LYS A 403 -11.28 -17.28 17.53
N ALA A 404 -10.65 -18.32 16.99
CA ALA A 404 -10.06 -18.29 15.65
C ALA A 404 -11.11 -18.06 14.56
N ALA A 405 -12.25 -18.78 14.62
CA ALA A 405 -13.34 -18.61 13.65
C ALA A 405 -13.92 -17.18 13.66
N LEU A 406 -14.08 -16.59 14.84
CA LEU A 406 -14.57 -15.23 15.01
C LEU A 406 -13.60 -14.20 14.42
N ASN A 407 -12.31 -14.30 14.72
CA ASN A 407 -11.31 -13.35 14.22
C ASN A 407 -11.08 -13.51 12.71
N ASN A 408 -11.12 -14.73 12.17
CA ASN A 408 -11.09 -14.96 10.73
C ASN A 408 -12.29 -14.34 10.01
N PHE A 409 -13.50 -14.45 10.59
CA PHE A 409 -14.69 -13.80 10.04
C PHE A 409 -14.56 -12.27 10.09
N LYS A 410 -14.16 -11.72 11.25
CA LYS A 410 -13.91 -10.28 11.43
C LYS A 410 -12.96 -9.73 10.37
N ASP A 411 -11.80 -10.36 10.21
CA ASP A 411 -10.76 -9.88 9.31
C ASP A 411 -11.20 -9.97 7.85
N ARG A 412 -11.91 -11.04 7.49
CA ARG A 412 -12.46 -11.20 6.14
C ARG A 412 -13.51 -10.14 5.80
N GLU A 413 -14.46 -9.88 6.71
CA GLU A 413 -15.50 -8.86 6.48
C GLU A 413 -14.92 -7.44 6.50
N MET A 414 -13.97 -7.14 7.38
CA MET A 414 -13.29 -5.85 7.41
C MET A 414 -12.53 -5.62 6.10
N PHE A 415 -11.77 -6.62 5.65
CA PHE A 415 -11.07 -6.57 4.38
C PHE A 415 -12.04 -6.34 3.21
N ARG A 416 -13.17 -7.05 3.17
CA ARG A 416 -14.19 -6.85 2.14
C ARG A 416 -14.70 -5.40 2.11
N ILE A 417 -15.01 -4.85 3.28
CA ILE A 417 -15.52 -3.48 3.42
C ILE A 417 -14.47 -2.47 2.94
N ASP A 418 -13.22 -2.62 3.39
CA ASP A 418 -12.08 -1.78 3.03
C ASP A 418 -11.78 -1.82 1.53
N MET A 419 -11.75 -3.02 0.96
CA MET A 419 -11.49 -3.24 -0.46
C MET A 419 -12.60 -2.63 -1.31
N LYS A 420 -13.88 -2.83 -0.93
CA LYS A 420 -15.01 -2.27 -1.67
C LYS A 420 -14.95 -0.74 -1.70
N HIS A 421 -14.63 -0.11 -0.58
CA HIS A 421 -14.45 1.35 -0.51
C HIS A 421 -13.27 1.87 -1.35
N ILE A 422 -12.20 1.07 -1.55
CA ILE A 422 -11.07 1.43 -2.43
C ILE A 422 -11.43 1.37 -3.91
N VAL A 423 -12.10 0.29 -4.31
CA VAL A 423 -12.38 0.02 -5.74
C VAL A 423 -13.60 0.80 -6.24
N GLU A 424 -14.51 1.19 -5.35
CA GLU A 424 -15.69 2.02 -5.62
C GLU A 424 -15.57 3.37 -4.89
N PRO A 425 -14.82 4.35 -5.46
CA PRO A 425 -14.55 5.64 -4.79
C PRO A 425 -15.80 6.51 -4.58
N ASP A 426 -16.91 6.19 -5.25
CA ASP A 426 -18.19 6.90 -5.11
C ASP A 426 -18.95 6.50 -3.83
N ILE A 427 -18.48 5.49 -3.10
CA ILE A 427 -19.05 5.12 -1.81
C ILE A 427 -18.91 6.28 -0.84
N ALA A 428 -20.04 6.74 -0.31
CA ALA A 428 -20.06 7.81 0.66
C ALA A 428 -19.46 7.34 2.00
N LEU A 429 -18.67 8.20 2.64
CA LEU A 429 -18.08 7.93 3.95
C LEU A 429 -19.10 7.44 5.01
N PRO A 430 -20.32 8.00 5.11
CA PRO A 430 -21.31 7.50 6.08
C PRO A 430 -21.67 6.02 5.89
N ASP A 431 -21.74 5.54 4.65
CA ASP A 431 -22.07 4.15 4.34
C ASP A 431 -20.91 3.21 4.69
N PHE A 432 -19.67 3.65 4.44
CA PHE A 432 -18.45 2.96 4.87
C PHE A 432 -18.39 2.87 6.41
N SER A 433 -18.62 3.98 7.12
CA SER A 433 -18.70 4.00 8.58
C SER A 433 -19.80 3.08 9.11
N ALA A 434 -20.95 3.02 8.45
CA ALA A 434 -22.07 2.16 8.83
C ALA A 434 -21.71 0.67 8.70
N ALA A 435 -21.05 0.27 7.61
CA ALA A 435 -20.61 -1.11 7.39
C ALA A 435 -19.63 -1.57 8.49
N LEU A 436 -18.59 -0.77 8.77
CA LEU A 436 -17.62 -1.06 9.84
C LEU A 436 -18.28 -1.13 11.22
N THR A 437 -19.21 -0.21 11.50
CA THR A 437 -19.93 -0.17 12.79
C THR A 437 -20.80 -1.41 12.97
N GLN A 438 -21.53 -1.85 11.93
CA GLN A 438 -22.36 -3.06 12.01
C GLN A 438 -21.51 -4.33 12.21
N LEU A 439 -20.34 -4.39 11.60
CA LEU A 439 -19.38 -5.47 11.84
C LEU A 439 -18.88 -5.46 13.30
N ALA A 440 -18.42 -4.31 13.81
CA ALA A 440 -17.97 -4.17 15.20
C ALA A 440 -19.03 -4.60 16.22
N GLU A 441 -20.28 -4.19 16.02
CA GLU A 441 -21.39 -4.58 16.89
C GLU A 441 -21.71 -6.08 16.82
N ALA A 442 -21.66 -6.69 15.63
CA ALA A 442 -21.88 -8.13 15.48
C ALA A 442 -20.77 -8.97 16.16
N ILE A 443 -19.51 -8.52 16.06
CA ILE A 443 -18.37 -9.16 16.72
C ILE A 443 -18.49 -9.04 18.24
N LEU A 444 -18.77 -7.85 18.78
CA LEU A 444 -18.93 -7.64 20.23
C LEU A 444 -20.07 -8.48 20.81
N ASP A 445 -21.22 -8.53 20.15
CA ASP A 445 -22.36 -9.38 20.56
C ASP A 445 -21.97 -10.85 20.70
N ARG A 446 -21.22 -11.37 19.72
CA ARG A 446 -20.85 -12.78 19.70
C ARG A 446 -19.78 -13.07 20.73
N SER A 447 -18.73 -12.25 20.79
CA SER A 447 -17.65 -12.40 21.76
C SER A 447 -18.19 -12.38 23.18
N LEU A 448 -19.11 -11.47 23.51
CA LEU A 448 -19.73 -11.41 24.84
C LEU A 448 -20.39 -12.73 25.23
N LYS A 449 -21.16 -13.36 24.32
CA LYS A 449 -21.81 -14.64 24.57
C LYS A 449 -20.79 -15.77 24.79
N ASP A 450 -19.76 -15.84 23.95
CA ASP A 450 -18.74 -16.90 24.06
C ASP A 450 -17.92 -16.74 25.35
N CYS A 451 -17.47 -15.53 25.69
CA CYS A 451 -16.72 -15.24 26.91
C CYS A 451 -17.55 -15.51 28.18
N GLN A 452 -18.84 -15.11 28.19
CA GLN A 452 -19.75 -15.44 29.29
C GLN A 452 -19.94 -16.95 29.42
N ALA A 453 -20.17 -17.66 28.31
CA ALA A 453 -20.32 -19.12 28.32
C ALA A 453 -19.05 -19.81 28.86
N LYS A 454 -17.86 -19.32 28.50
CA LYS A 454 -16.58 -19.81 29.02
C LYS A 454 -16.49 -19.65 30.54
N LEU A 455 -16.70 -18.44 31.07
CA LEU A 455 -16.61 -18.17 32.52
C LEU A 455 -17.71 -18.90 33.32
N ASN A 456 -18.91 -19.02 32.76
CA ASN A 456 -20.05 -19.68 33.39
C ASN A 456 -19.81 -21.18 33.64
N LYS A 457 -18.93 -21.85 32.88
CA LYS A 457 -18.58 -23.26 33.10
C LYS A 457 -18.02 -23.50 34.51
N LEU A 458 -17.25 -22.54 35.03
CA LEU A 458 -16.57 -22.65 36.34
C LEU A 458 -17.33 -21.90 37.43
N HIS A 459 -17.66 -20.64 37.16
CA HIS A 459 -18.19 -19.73 38.16
C HIS A 459 -19.72 -19.71 38.21
N GLY A 460 -20.40 -20.21 37.19
CA GLY A 460 -21.84 -20.00 37.00
C GLY A 460 -22.18 -18.55 36.63
N PRO A 461 -23.44 -18.26 36.22
CA PRO A 461 -23.84 -16.91 35.85
C PRO A 461 -23.90 -15.98 37.09
N PRO A 462 -23.50 -14.70 36.95
CA PRO A 462 -23.57 -13.72 38.03
C PRO A 462 -25.01 -13.39 38.39
N ARG A 463 -25.29 -13.26 39.68
CA ARG A 463 -26.61 -12.93 40.22
C ARG A 463 -26.53 -11.75 41.16
N LEU A 464 -27.58 -10.94 41.17
CA LEU A 464 -27.80 -9.89 42.15
C LEU A 464 -28.18 -10.49 43.51
N ALA A 465 -28.18 -9.69 44.57
CA ALA A 465 -28.62 -10.10 45.91
C ALA A 465 -30.03 -10.72 45.92
N ASN A 466 -30.93 -10.23 45.05
CA ASN A 466 -32.28 -10.76 44.86
C ASN A 466 -32.35 -12.03 43.98
N LYS A 467 -31.21 -12.66 43.70
CA LYS A 467 -31.02 -13.87 42.87
C LYS A 467 -31.38 -13.73 41.39
N LYS A 468 -31.82 -12.56 40.91
CA LYS A 468 -32.00 -12.29 39.47
C LYS A 468 -30.63 -12.25 38.76
N PRO A 469 -30.54 -12.54 37.45
CA PRO A 469 -29.31 -12.36 36.69
C PRO A 469 -28.78 -10.93 36.83
N CYS A 470 -27.48 -10.78 37.05
CA CYS A 470 -26.84 -9.46 37.03
C CYS A 470 -26.58 -9.06 35.56
N PRO A 471 -27.18 -7.95 35.07
CA PRO A 471 -27.00 -7.53 33.69
C PRO A 471 -25.59 -6.98 33.45
N PHE A 472 -25.12 -7.07 32.21
CA PHE A 472 -23.87 -6.50 31.74
C PHE A 472 -24.08 -5.89 30.34
N THR A 473 -23.55 -4.69 30.13
CA THR A 473 -23.67 -3.96 28.88
C THR A 473 -22.31 -3.42 28.44
N VAL A 474 -22.12 -3.37 27.13
CA VAL A 474 -21.00 -2.69 26.46
C VAL A 474 -21.56 -1.42 25.82
N LEU A 475 -20.90 -0.30 26.09
CA LEU A 475 -21.22 1.00 25.52
C LEU A 475 -20.11 1.40 24.56
N GLY A 476 -20.44 1.85 23.35
CA GLY A 476 -19.49 2.43 22.41
C GLY A 476 -19.30 3.92 22.66
N LEU A 477 -18.07 4.41 22.51
CA LEU A 477 -17.66 5.80 22.68
C LEU A 477 -16.94 6.31 21.41
N GLY A 478 -16.60 7.61 21.40
CA GLY A 478 -15.90 8.29 20.32
C GLY A 478 -16.44 7.96 18.93
N LYS A 479 -15.59 7.50 18.00
CA LYS A 479 -16.03 7.24 16.60
C LYS A 479 -16.97 6.03 16.51
N PHE A 480 -16.76 5.01 17.34
CA PHE A 480 -17.62 3.82 17.33
C PHE A 480 -19.03 4.15 17.86
N GLY A 481 -19.09 4.90 18.96
CA GLY A 481 -20.31 5.46 19.52
C GLY A 481 -21.01 6.41 18.56
N GLY A 482 -20.27 7.26 17.86
CA GLY A 482 -20.79 8.16 16.83
C GLY A 482 -21.27 7.49 15.53
N ARG A 483 -20.97 6.20 15.32
CA ARG A 483 -21.15 5.50 14.03
C ARG A 483 -20.35 6.13 12.89
N GLU A 484 -19.11 6.49 13.21
CA GLU A 484 -18.22 7.31 12.38
C GLU A 484 -16.86 6.61 12.17
N LEU A 485 -16.82 5.28 12.24
CA LEU A 485 -15.60 4.51 12.01
C LEU A 485 -15.04 4.75 10.59
N GLY A 486 -13.73 4.65 10.45
CA GLY A 486 -13.02 4.65 9.17
C GLY A 486 -11.88 3.65 9.20
N TYR A 487 -10.95 3.73 8.25
CA TYR A 487 -9.76 2.87 8.25
C TYR A 487 -8.99 2.98 9.56
N ALA A 488 -8.39 1.87 10.00
CA ALA A 488 -7.57 1.79 11.21
C ALA A 488 -8.18 2.58 12.39
N SER A 489 -9.43 2.27 12.72
CA SER A 489 -10.12 2.85 13.87
C SER A 489 -10.15 1.86 15.04
N ASP A 490 -9.83 2.38 16.23
CA ASP A 490 -10.09 1.71 17.49
C ASP A 490 -11.60 1.57 17.74
N ILE A 491 -11.96 0.55 18.50
CA ILE A 491 -13.32 0.30 18.98
C ILE A 491 -13.35 0.74 20.44
N GLU A 492 -13.64 2.02 20.64
CA GLU A 492 -13.69 2.64 21.96
C GLU A 492 -14.93 2.15 22.73
N VAL A 493 -14.74 1.50 23.87
CA VAL A 493 -15.82 0.90 24.67
C VAL A 493 -15.71 1.15 26.17
N LEU A 494 -16.87 1.14 26.84
CA LEU A 494 -17.02 1.13 28.29
C LEU A 494 -17.86 -0.08 28.71
N PHE A 495 -17.42 -0.78 29.75
CA PHE A 495 -18.11 -1.94 30.31
C PHE A 495 -18.83 -1.58 31.61
N VAL A 496 -20.13 -1.86 31.66
CA VAL A 496 -20.97 -1.57 32.81
C VAL A 496 -21.78 -2.80 33.21
N TYR A 497 -21.83 -3.10 34.50
CA TYR A 497 -22.68 -4.14 35.06
C TYR A 497 -23.70 -3.58 36.05
N GLY A 498 -24.71 -4.38 36.38
CA GLY A 498 -25.84 -3.96 37.20
C GLY A 498 -25.43 -3.50 38.60
N ASP A 499 -25.04 -4.44 39.45
CA ASP A 499 -24.76 -4.19 40.87
C ASP A 499 -23.95 -5.36 41.49
N ALA A 500 -23.58 -5.20 42.76
CA ALA A 500 -22.98 -6.20 43.61
C ALA A 500 -23.82 -7.49 43.71
N GLY A 501 -23.13 -8.58 43.99
CA GLY A 501 -23.72 -9.90 44.03
C GLY A 501 -22.65 -10.96 43.79
N ARG A 502 -23.08 -12.21 43.58
CA ARG A 502 -22.19 -13.37 43.49
C ARG A 502 -22.65 -14.35 42.43
N THR A 503 -21.70 -15.06 41.86
CA THR A 503 -21.99 -16.19 40.97
C THR A 503 -22.40 -17.43 41.78
N GLY A 504 -23.06 -18.40 41.14
CA GLY A 504 -23.62 -19.58 41.80
C GLY A 504 -23.06 -20.94 41.36
N GLY A 505 -21.92 -20.96 40.66
CA GLY A 505 -21.31 -22.17 40.11
C GLY A 505 -20.34 -22.87 41.06
N LYS A 506 -19.45 -23.70 40.52
CA LYS A 506 -18.53 -24.56 41.29
C LYS A 506 -17.51 -23.75 42.09
N GLN A 507 -17.10 -22.59 41.57
CA GLN A 507 -16.22 -21.65 42.26
C GLN A 507 -16.88 -20.27 42.29
N PRO A 508 -17.75 -19.99 43.28
CA PRO A 508 -18.43 -18.71 43.39
C PRO A 508 -17.46 -17.55 43.59
N ILE A 509 -17.61 -16.49 42.79
CA ILE A 509 -16.86 -15.24 42.91
C ILE A 509 -17.81 -14.05 42.95
N ASP A 510 -17.32 -12.90 43.40
CA ASP A 510 -18.09 -11.67 43.40
C ASP A 510 -18.34 -11.17 41.98
N ASN A 511 -19.45 -10.45 41.77
CA ASN A 511 -19.80 -9.90 40.45
C ASN A 511 -18.68 -8.98 39.92
N SER A 512 -18.06 -8.16 40.77
CA SER A 512 -16.94 -7.30 40.39
C SER A 512 -15.78 -8.10 39.81
N GLU A 513 -15.39 -9.20 40.47
CA GLU A 513 -14.33 -10.09 39.98
C GLU A 513 -14.74 -10.82 38.69
N TYR A 514 -15.98 -11.31 38.61
CA TYR A 514 -16.49 -11.98 37.41
C TYR A 514 -16.47 -11.05 36.20
N PHE A 515 -16.95 -9.82 36.36
CA PHE A 515 -17.02 -8.86 35.24
C PHE A 515 -15.65 -8.31 34.87
N GLU A 516 -14.73 -8.11 35.83
CA GLU A 516 -13.33 -7.83 35.51
C GLU A 516 -12.74 -8.94 34.62
N ARG A 517 -12.90 -10.22 35.01
CA ARG A 517 -12.46 -11.35 34.20
C ARG A 517 -13.13 -11.39 32.83
N LEU A 518 -14.43 -11.06 32.75
CA LEU A 518 -15.15 -10.98 31.48
C LEU A 518 -14.59 -9.87 30.58
N GLY A 519 -14.29 -8.70 31.14
CA GLY A 519 -13.65 -7.60 30.42
C GLY A 519 -12.30 -8.02 29.85
N TYR A 520 -11.43 -8.63 30.66
CA TYR A 520 -10.14 -9.13 30.18
C TYR A 520 -10.29 -10.23 29.13
N GLU A 521 -11.24 -11.15 29.32
CA GLU A 521 -11.53 -12.19 28.34
C GLU A 521 -11.99 -11.59 27.01
N LEU A 522 -12.84 -10.56 27.01
CA LEU A 522 -13.25 -9.85 25.79
C LEU A 522 -12.07 -9.19 25.07
N LEU A 523 -11.19 -8.51 25.80
CA LEU A 523 -9.97 -7.90 25.26
C LEU A 523 -9.05 -8.95 24.61
N GLN A 524 -8.98 -10.14 25.18
CA GLN A 524 -8.18 -11.24 24.63
C GLN A 524 -8.88 -11.98 23.49
N TRP A 525 -10.22 -12.07 23.50
CA TRP A 525 -11.01 -12.84 22.53
C TRP A 525 -11.02 -12.18 21.15
N ILE A 526 -11.04 -10.85 21.11
CA ILE A 526 -11.01 -10.07 19.86
C ILE A 526 -9.57 -9.66 19.61
N GLU A 527 -8.95 -10.29 18.62
CA GLU A 527 -7.55 -10.05 18.26
C GLU A 527 -7.48 -8.95 17.19
N ALA A 528 -6.64 -7.95 17.45
CA ALA A 528 -6.27 -6.94 16.46
C ALA A 528 -4.97 -7.39 15.77
N LYS A 529 -4.92 -7.36 14.43
CA LYS A 529 -3.68 -7.65 13.69
C LYS A 529 -2.58 -6.64 14.01
N GLN A 530 -2.96 -5.38 14.22
CA GLN A 530 -2.09 -4.27 14.58
C GLN A 530 -2.81 -3.32 15.54
N GLU A 531 -2.06 -2.58 16.37
CA GLU A 531 -2.61 -1.52 17.21
C GLU A 531 -3.34 -0.49 16.33
N GLY A 532 -4.54 -0.06 16.73
CA GLY A 532 -5.32 0.89 15.93
C GLY A 532 -6.31 0.25 14.96
N ILE A 533 -6.23 -1.06 14.69
CA ILE A 533 -7.13 -1.75 13.74
C ILE A 533 -8.08 -2.67 14.49
N PHE A 534 -9.31 -2.20 14.72
CA PHE A 534 -10.32 -2.97 15.45
C PHE A 534 -9.86 -3.37 16.87
N HIS A 535 -8.92 -2.61 17.43
CA HIS A 535 -8.44 -2.80 18.78
C HIS A 535 -9.48 -2.24 19.77
N LEU A 536 -9.77 -2.98 20.84
CA LEU A 536 -10.69 -2.50 21.88
C LEU A 536 -9.98 -1.47 22.77
N ASP A 537 -10.39 -0.21 22.66
CA ASP A 537 -9.86 0.86 23.50
C ASP A 537 -10.79 1.13 24.69
N VAL A 538 -10.29 0.89 25.89
CA VAL A 538 -11.02 1.03 27.16
C VAL A 538 -10.52 2.21 27.99
N ARG A 539 -9.72 3.12 27.42
CA ARG A 539 -9.08 4.22 28.17
C ARG A 539 -10.02 5.32 28.61
N LEU A 540 -11.22 5.40 28.01
CA LEU A 540 -12.24 6.40 28.33
C LEU A 540 -13.13 6.04 29.53
N ARG A 541 -12.80 4.97 30.26
CA ARG A 541 -13.50 4.58 31.49
C ARG A 541 -13.16 5.51 32.67
N PRO A 542 -14.00 5.54 33.73
CA PRO A 542 -13.69 6.29 34.95
C PRO A 542 -12.28 6.02 35.45
N HIS A 543 -11.57 7.09 35.86
CA HIS A 543 -10.17 7.03 36.31
C HIS A 543 -9.17 6.55 35.23
N GLY A 544 -9.60 6.42 33.97
CA GLY A 544 -8.77 6.05 32.83
C GLY A 544 -8.04 4.72 33.01
N GLY A 545 -6.78 4.66 32.57
CA GLY A 545 -5.95 3.46 32.65
C GLY A 545 -5.72 2.90 34.07
N LYS A 546 -5.97 3.70 35.12
CA LYS A 546 -5.81 3.32 36.53
C LYS A 546 -7.11 2.82 37.17
N GLY A 547 -8.26 2.98 36.50
CA GLY A 547 -9.56 2.51 36.98
C GLY A 547 -9.84 1.06 36.61
N SER A 548 -10.82 0.48 37.32
CA SER A 548 -11.39 -0.84 37.02
C SER A 548 -11.81 -0.94 35.56
N LEU A 549 -11.57 -2.09 34.94
CA LEU A 549 -11.95 -2.33 33.54
C LEU A 549 -13.47 -2.33 33.36
N THR A 550 -14.19 -2.80 34.37
CA THR A 550 -15.64 -2.88 34.43
C THR A 550 -16.17 -2.15 35.65
N ASN A 551 -17.28 -1.43 35.49
CA ASN A 551 -17.81 -0.55 36.54
C ASN A 551 -19.27 -0.92 36.83
N PRO A 552 -19.70 -1.01 38.11
CA PRO A 552 -21.11 -1.10 38.43
C PRO A 552 -21.82 0.20 38.01
N PHE A 553 -23.11 0.11 37.69
CA PHE A 553 -23.90 1.27 37.28
C PHE A 553 -23.85 2.41 38.30
N ASP A 554 -23.87 2.10 39.59
CA ASP A 554 -23.83 3.11 40.65
C ASP A 554 -22.50 3.89 40.69
N GLU A 555 -21.38 3.25 40.33
CA GLU A 555 -20.09 3.94 40.20
C GLU A 555 -20.07 4.88 39.00
N ILE A 556 -20.61 4.44 37.85
CA ILE A 556 -20.82 5.31 36.69
C ILE A 556 -21.68 6.53 37.09
N ALA A 557 -22.79 6.29 37.78
CA ALA A 557 -23.72 7.33 38.19
C ALA A 557 -23.10 8.34 39.16
N LYS A 558 -22.24 7.86 40.07
CA LYS A 558 -21.52 8.72 41.02
C LYS A 558 -20.41 9.51 40.33
N TYR A 559 -19.62 8.87 39.47
CA TYR A 559 -18.49 9.49 38.80
C TYR A 559 -18.94 10.60 37.84
N TYR A 560 -19.99 10.34 37.05
CA TYR A 560 -20.61 11.30 36.13
C TYR A 560 -21.81 12.00 36.78
N SER A 561 -21.52 12.69 37.88
CA SER A 561 -22.50 13.53 38.58
C SER A 561 -21.97 14.94 38.79
N ASP A 562 -22.84 15.82 39.28
CA ASP A 562 -22.48 17.19 39.63
C ASP A 562 -21.38 17.31 40.70
N GLN A 563 -21.29 16.31 41.59
CA GLN A 563 -20.28 16.22 42.64
C GLN A 563 -19.21 15.16 42.32
N GLY A 564 -19.26 14.60 41.12
CA GLY A 564 -18.35 13.58 40.65
C GLY A 564 -16.98 14.13 40.26
N LEU A 565 -16.09 13.23 39.84
CA LEU A 565 -14.70 13.56 39.52
C LEU A 565 -14.44 13.73 38.01
N ALA A 566 -15.49 13.62 37.19
CA ALA A 566 -15.36 13.74 35.74
C ALA A 566 -14.98 15.16 35.30
N ALA A 567 -13.95 15.27 34.47
CA ALA A 567 -13.50 16.53 33.92
C ALA A 567 -14.44 17.05 32.80
N PRO A 568 -14.43 18.37 32.49
CA PRO A 568 -15.28 18.94 31.45
C PRO A 568 -15.16 18.26 30.07
N PHE A 569 -13.95 17.84 29.66
CA PHE A 569 -13.75 17.13 28.40
C PHE A 569 -14.35 15.70 28.41
N GLU A 570 -14.45 15.05 29.57
CA GLU A 570 -15.11 13.74 29.69
C GLU A 570 -16.62 13.87 29.48
N ARG A 571 -17.22 14.96 29.95
CA ARG A 571 -18.61 15.30 29.66
C ARG A 571 -18.87 15.46 28.15
N GLN A 572 -17.92 16.02 27.40
CA GLN A 572 -18.00 16.05 25.93
C GLN A 572 -17.88 14.65 25.32
N SER A 573 -16.89 13.86 25.74
CA SER A 573 -16.70 12.48 25.26
C SER A 573 -17.95 11.61 25.46
N LEU A 574 -18.67 11.81 26.56
CA LEU A 574 -19.91 11.08 26.87
C LEU A 574 -21.05 11.32 25.88
N ILE A 575 -21.05 12.40 25.08
CA ILE A 575 -22.07 12.62 24.03
C ILE A 575 -22.14 11.43 23.08
N LYS A 576 -20.99 10.79 22.82
CA LYS A 576 -20.87 9.65 21.91
C LYS A 576 -21.28 8.32 22.54
N LEU A 577 -21.43 8.26 23.86
CA LEU A 577 -21.69 7.02 24.59
C LEU A 577 -23.05 6.44 24.17
N ARG A 578 -23.10 5.20 23.68
CA ARG A 578 -24.35 4.48 23.37
C ARG A 578 -24.23 2.98 23.59
N HIS A 579 -25.33 2.29 23.83
CA HIS A 579 -25.38 0.84 23.87
C HIS A 579 -24.99 0.22 22.53
N VAL A 580 -24.12 -0.79 22.57
CA VAL A 580 -23.64 -1.52 21.38
C VAL A 580 -23.85 -3.03 21.48
N ALA A 581 -23.69 -3.61 22.68
CA ALA A 581 -23.84 -5.05 22.94
C ALA A 581 -24.19 -5.31 24.41
N GLY A 582 -24.77 -6.49 24.68
CA GLY A 582 -25.15 -6.91 26.04
C GLY A 582 -26.61 -6.62 26.37
N ASP A 583 -26.88 -6.33 27.65
CA ASP A 583 -28.22 -6.10 28.17
C ASP A 583 -28.75 -4.71 27.75
N PRO A 584 -29.82 -4.65 26.92
CA PRO A 584 -30.32 -3.39 26.37
C PRO A 584 -30.99 -2.51 27.43
N ASP A 585 -31.57 -3.08 28.48
CA ASP A 585 -32.26 -2.33 29.53
C ASP A 585 -31.25 -1.59 30.41
N LEU A 586 -30.17 -2.26 30.81
CA LEU A 586 -29.04 -1.61 31.48
C LEU A 586 -28.37 -0.58 30.56
N GLY A 587 -28.18 -0.90 29.28
CA GLY A 587 -27.68 0.05 28.29
C GLY A 587 -28.51 1.34 28.26
N LYS A 588 -29.83 1.23 28.13
CA LYS A 588 -30.76 2.38 28.14
C LYS A 588 -30.70 3.16 29.45
N ARG A 589 -30.52 2.51 30.60
CA ARG A 589 -30.34 3.18 31.89
C ARG A 589 -29.06 4.03 31.92
N VAL A 590 -27.94 3.50 31.41
CA VAL A 590 -26.68 4.25 31.29
C VAL A 590 -26.84 5.44 30.35
N GLU A 591 -27.49 5.25 29.19
CA GLU A 591 -27.76 6.32 28.24
C GLU A 591 -28.66 7.43 28.83
N THR A 592 -29.67 7.04 29.60
CA THR A 592 -30.55 7.99 30.29
C THR A 592 -29.78 8.81 31.33
N HIS A 593 -28.90 8.16 32.10
CA HIS A 593 -28.04 8.85 33.06
C HIS A 593 -27.05 9.79 32.36
N ARG A 594 -26.39 9.33 31.27
CA ARG A 594 -25.56 10.16 30.38
C ARG A 594 -26.32 11.41 29.95
N ASP A 595 -27.54 11.27 29.44
CA ASP A 595 -28.32 12.43 28.98
C ASP A 595 -28.61 13.43 30.10
N HIS A 596 -28.93 12.93 31.29
CA HIS A 596 -29.17 13.78 32.45
C HIS A 596 -27.92 14.57 32.85
N TYR A 597 -26.75 13.93 32.87
CA TYR A 597 -25.49 14.58 33.22
C TYR A 597 -24.99 15.52 32.12
N VAL A 598 -24.89 15.04 30.88
CA VAL A 598 -24.36 15.78 29.73
C VAL A 598 -25.25 16.98 29.41
N TYR A 599 -26.57 16.82 29.43
CA TYR A 599 -27.54 17.86 29.07
C TYR A 599 -28.28 18.42 30.28
N SER A 600 -27.62 18.51 31.43
CA SER A 600 -28.16 19.06 32.69
C SER A 600 -28.55 20.55 32.64
N GLY A 601 -28.14 21.26 31.58
CA GLY A 601 -28.33 22.71 31.45
C GLY A 601 -27.25 23.55 32.15
N LYS A 602 -26.35 22.92 32.91
CA LYS A 602 -25.17 23.59 33.44
C LYS A 602 -24.16 23.88 32.33
N PRO A 603 -23.60 25.10 32.25
CA PRO A 603 -22.63 25.44 31.23
C PRO A 603 -21.38 24.56 31.34
N LEU A 604 -20.73 24.32 30.20
CA LEU A 604 -19.41 23.71 30.16
C LEU A 604 -18.38 24.80 30.51
N ASP A 605 -17.41 24.48 31.38
CA ASP A 605 -16.27 25.38 31.62
C ASP A 605 -15.39 25.43 30.36
N GLN A 606 -15.62 26.46 29.54
CA GLN A 606 -14.95 26.60 28.25
C GLN A 606 -13.45 26.83 28.40
N ASN A 607 -13.01 27.50 29.47
CA ASN A 607 -11.59 27.82 29.66
C ASN A 607 -10.78 26.54 29.88
N VAL A 608 -11.30 25.63 30.72
CA VAL A 608 -10.65 24.33 30.97
C VAL A 608 -10.52 23.50 29.69
N VAL A 609 -11.55 23.50 28.84
CA VAL A 609 -11.51 22.75 27.58
C VAL A 609 -10.58 23.41 26.56
N LEU A 610 -10.56 24.74 26.47
CA LEU A 610 -9.63 25.47 25.61
C LEU A 610 -8.17 25.24 26.04
N ASP A 611 -7.89 25.22 27.34
CA ASP A 611 -6.56 24.91 27.87
C ASP A 611 -6.14 23.47 27.56
N ALA A 612 -7.04 22.50 27.74
CA ALA A 612 -6.79 21.13 27.32
C ALA A 612 -6.52 21.04 25.80
N ARG A 613 -7.24 21.81 24.99
CA ARG A 613 -7.06 21.86 23.53
C ARG A 613 -5.71 22.48 23.14
N ARG A 614 -5.26 23.53 23.83
CA ARG A 614 -3.91 24.12 23.69
C ARG A 614 -2.82 23.12 24.01
N GLN A 615 -2.99 22.36 25.10
CA GLN A 615 -2.05 21.31 25.49
C GLN A 615 -1.98 20.18 24.44
N GLN A 616 -3.13 19.72 23.93
CA GLN A 616 -3.18 18.73 22.85
C GLN A 616 -2.48 19.23 21.59
N LEU A 617 -2.70 20.49 21.19
CA LEU A 617 -2.02 21.11 20.06
C LEU A 617 -0.50 21.10 20.27
N LYS A 618 -0.04 21.49 21.46
CA LYS A 618 1.39 21.53 21.80
C LYS A 618 2.05 20.14 21.87
N GLN A 619 1.33 19.12 22.33
CA GLN A 619 1.89 17.78 22.59
C GLN A 619 1.75 16.82 21.41
N LEU A 620 0.70 16.95 20.59
CA LEU A 620 0.34 15.98 19.55
C LEU A 620 0.57 16.50 18.13
N VAL A 621 1.03 17.74 17.97
CA VAL A 621 1.39 18.33 16.68
C VAL A 621 2.86 18.70 16.69
N GLU A 622 3.62 18.03 15.81
CA GLU A 622 5.03 18.32 15.60
C GLU A 622 5.21 19.66 14.87
N ARG A 623 6.24 20.42 15.25
CA ARG A 623 6.51 21.73 14.65
C ARG A 623 6.78 21.59 13.15
N GLY A 624 6.19 22.48 12.34
CA GLY A 624 6.35 22.48 10.89
C GLY A 624 5.51 21.42 10.15
N THR A 625 4.71 20.63 10.87
CA THR A 625 3.83 19.62 10.29
C THR A 625 2.36 20.01 10.42
N VAL A 626 1.50 19.39 9.61
CA VAL A 626 0.05 19.53 9.71
C VAL A 626 -0.58 18.19 10.10
N ASN A 627 -1.02 18.08 11.35
CA ASN A 627 -1.84 16.97 11.84
C ASN A 627 -3.33 17.26 11.58
N LEU A 628 -3.97 16.51 10.70
CA LEU A 628 -5.38 16.69 10.29
C LEU A 628 -6.38 16.52 11.45
N LYS A 629 -5.98 15.85 12.54
CA LYS A 629 -6.81 15.70 13.73
C LYS A 629 -6.61 16.86 14.71
N HIS A 630 -5.36 17.15 15.06
CA HIS A 630 -5.01 17.97 16.21
C HIS A 630 -4.52 19.39 15.89
N SER A 631 -4.20 19.71 14.63
CA SER A 631 -3.84 21.08 14.25
C SER A 631 -5.04 22.01 14.35
N GLN A 632 -4.80 23.32 14.38
CA GLN A 632 -5.87 24.32 14.27
C GLN A 632 -6.61 24.13 12.94
N GLY A 633 -7.94 24.11 12.98
CA GLY A 633 -8.76 23.81 11.81
C GLY A 633 -8.88 22.32 11.48
N GLY A 634 -8.29 21.44 12.31
CA GLY A 634 -8.43 19.99 12.19
C GLY A 634 -9.78 19.47 12.68
N ILE A 635 -9.99 18.16 12.54
CA ILE A 635 -11.30 17.55 12.83
C ILE A 635 -11.76 17.69 14.30
N VAL A 636 -10.82 17.74 15.25
CA VAL A 636 -11.17 17.91 16.69
C VAL A 636 -11.82 19.27 16.94
N ASP A 637 -11.46 20.30 16.19
CA ASP A 637 -12.08 21.62 16.34
C ASP A 637 -13.56 21.57 15.89
N ILE A 638 -13.88 20.84 14.81
CA ILE A 638 -15.27 20.59 14.39
C ILE A 638 -16.04 19.85 15.50
N GLU A 639 -15.46 18.76 15.99
CA GLU A 639 -16.08 17.91 17.02
C GLU A 639 -16.34 18.71 18.31
N TYR A 640 -15.35 19.47 18.78
CA TYR A 640 -15.47 20.27 20.01
C TYR A 640 -16.52 21.36 19.90
N ALA A 641 -16.55 22.10 18.78
CA ALA A 641 -17.53 23.16 18.57
C ALA A 641 -18.96 22.61 18.53
N ILE A 642 -19.20 21.51 17.81
CA ILE A 642 -20.52 20.87 17.73
C ILE A 642 -20.93 20.33 19.10
N GLN A 643 -20.03 19.60 19.77
CA GLN A 643 -20.30 19.02 21.10
C GLN A 643 -20.57 20.09 22.16
N TYR A 644 -19.86 21.22 22.10
CA TYR A 644 -20.15 22.36 22.96
C TYR A 644 -21.58 22.88 22.75
N LEU A 645 -21.99 23.08 21.49
CA LEU A 645 -23.35 23.52 21.19
C LEU A 645 -24.39 22.48 21.63
N GLN A 646 -24.11 21.19 21.47
CA GLN A 646 -24.97 20.12 22.00
C GLN A 646 -25.12 20.22 23.52
N ILE A 647 -24.04 20.41 24.29
CA ILE A 647 -24.12 20.56 25.76
C ILE A 647 -24.89 21.83 26.14
N LYS A 648 -24.60 22.94 25.46
CA LYS A 648 -25.20 24.25 25.75
C LYS A 648 -26.71 24.28 25.51
N HIS A 649 -27.19 23.60 24.47
CA HIS A 649 -28.58 23.70 24.03
C HIS A 649 -29.40 22.41 24.21
N GLY A 650 -28.74 21.26 24.37
CA GLY A 650 -29.39 19.95 24.43
C GLY A 650 -30.28 19.72 25.65
N SER A 651 -30.15 20.54 26.70
CA SER A 651 -31.10 20.52 27.84
C SER A 651 -32.52 20.89 27.40
N ARG A 652 -32.64 21.88 26.49
CA ARG A 652 -33.91 22.40 25.96
C ARG A 652 -34.32 21.77 24.63
N LEU A 653 -33.35 21.28 23.86
CA LEU A 653 -33.55 20.76 22.50
C LEU A 653 -33.11 19.29 22.43
N PRO A 654 -33.99 18.31 22.71
CA PRO A 654 -33.66 16.88 22.69
C PRO A 654 -33.16 16.37 21.34
N ILE A 655 -33.53 17.02 20.22
CA ILE A 655 -33.04 16.67 18.88
C ILE A 655 -31.50 16.77 18.75
N LEU A 656 -30.86 17.57 19.61
CA LEU A 656 -29.40 17.69 19.67
C LEU A 656 -28.72 16.53 20.40
N ARG A 657 -29.46 15.64 21.08
CA ARG A 657 -28.92 14.53 21.87
C ARG A 657 -28.58 13.30 21.03
N THR A 658 -27.98 13.52 19.86
CA THR A 658 -27.49 12.45 18.99
C THR A 658 -25.98 12.26 19.16
N PRO A 659 -25.47 11.02 19.19
CA PRO A 659 -24.04 10.76 19.21
C PRO A 659 -23.39 11.03 17.85
N ASN A 660 -24.11 11.11 16.73
CA ASN A 660 -23.48 11.34 15.42
C ASN A 660 -23.24 12.83 15.15
N THR A 661 -22.01 13.20 14.77
CA THR A 661 -21.58 14.61 14.63
C THR A 661 -22.35 15.32 13.52
N MET A 662 -22.56 14.66 12.38
CA MET A 662 -23.24 15.28 11.23
C MET A 662 -24.76 15.37 11.45
N GLN A 663 -25.36 14.41 12.16
CA GLN A 663 -26.74 14.53 12.62
C GLN A 663 -26.90 15.69 13.62
N ALA A 664 -25.95 15.86 14.54
CA ALA A 664 -25.95 16.99 15.47
C ALA A 664 -25.82 18.33 14.73
N LEU A 665 -24.92 18.42 13.74
CA LEU A 665 -24.77 19.61 12.92
C LEU A 665 -26.05 19.96 12.16
N ALA A 666 -26.70 18.97 11.54
CA ALA A 666 -27.98 19.16 10.85
C ALA A 666 -29.05 19.68 11.81
N ALA A 667 -29.18 19.07 12.99
CA ALA A 667 -30.12 19.51 14.02
C ALA A 667 -29.82 20.93 14.54
N LEU A 668 -28.54 21.32 14.67
CA LEU A 668 -28.14 22.68 15.04
C LEU A 668 -28.57 23.71 13.98
N VAL A 669 -28.46 23.36 12.70
CA VAL A 669 -28.92 24.21 11.58
C VAL A 669 -30.44 24.32 11.57
N ASP A 670 -31.15 23.20 11.74
CA ASP A 670 -32.62 23.18 11.75
C ASP A 670 -33.21 23.98 12.91
N CYS A 671 -32.52 24.00 14.06
CA CYS A 671 -32.89 24.83 15.21
C CYS A 671 -32.45 26.31 15.09
N GLY A 672 -31.77 26.70 14.01
CA GLY A 672 -31.27 28.07 13.80
C GLY A 672 -30.11 28.46 14.73
N LEU A 673 -29.46 27.50 15.38
CA LEU A 673 -28.30 27.73 16.26
C LEU A 673 -26.99 27.86 15.49
N VAL A 674 -26.94 27.28 14.29
CA VAL A 674 -25.86 27.45 13.30
C VAL A 674 -26.49 27.92 12.00
N SER A 675 -25.89 28.92 11.36
CA SER A 675 -26.40 29.40 10.06
C SER A 675 -26.32 28.29 9.01
N ARG A 676 -27.23 28.27 8.02
CA ARG A 676 -27.15 27.29 6.92
C ARG A 676 -25.81 27.33 6.19
N GLN A 677 -25.25 28.53 6.03
CA GLN A 677 -23.95 28.73 5.40
C GLN A 677 -22.82 28.08 6.21
N ASP A 678 -22.74 28.36 7.51
CA ASP A 678 -21.73 27.75 8.37
C ASP A 678 -21.90 26.23 8.47
N GLY A 679 -23.14 25.76 8.54
CA GLY A 679 -23.47 24.34 8.54
C GLY A 679 -22.91 23.62 7.31
N GLU A 680 -23.10 24.18 6.11
CA GLU A 680 -22.55 23.59 4.89
C GLU A 680 -21.02 23.66 4.83
N VAL A 681 -20.42 24.76 5.29
CA VAL A 681 -18.96 24.91 5.37
C VAL A 681 -18.35 23.84 6.27
N VAL A 682 -18.89 23.67 7.49
CA VAL A 682 -18.41 22.69 8.47
C VAL A 682 -18.66 21.27 8.00
N ARG A 683 -19.82 20.99 7.38
CA ARG A 683 -20.14 19.68 6.82
C ARG A 683 -19.14 19.28 5.74
N LYS A 684 -18.86 20.18 4.77
CA LYS A 684 -17.88 19.93 3.71
C LYS A 684 -16.48 19.72 4.30
N ALA A 685 -16.05 20.57 5.23
CA ALA A 685 -14.75 20.44 5.89
C ALA A 685 -14.62 19.12 6.66
N TYR A 686 -15.66 18.68 7.38
CA TYR A 686 -15.67 17.40 8.09
C TYR A 686 -15.42 16.24 7.15
N PHE A 687 -16.21 16.11 6.07
CA PHE A 687 -16.06 15.04 5.10
C PHE A 687 -14.71 15.10 4.38
N PHE A 688 -14.25 16.30 4.04
CA PHE A 688 -12.95 16.50 3.39
C PHE A 688 -11.78 16.07 4.27
N ILE A 689 -11.74 16.52 5.53
CA ILE A 689 -10.67 16.14 6.47
C ILE A 689 -10.74 14.64 6.77
N ARG A 690 -11.94 14.06 6.88
CA ARG A 690 -12.13 12.61 7.04
C ARG A 690 -11.56 11.84 5.86
N MET A 691 -11.87 12.25 4.63
CA MET A 691 -11.33 11.66 3.40
C MET A 691 -9.80 11.64 3.41
N LEU A 692 -9.16 12.73 3.86
CA LEU A 692 -7.70 12.80 3.95
C LEU A 692 -7.12 11.88 5.03
N ILE A 693 -7.72 11.86 6.23
CA ILE A 693 -7.31 10.93 7.30
C ILE A 693 -7.46 9.49 6.82
N ASP A 694 -8.59 9.15 6.21
CA ASP A 694 -8.86 7.82 5.70
C ASP A 694 -7.89 7.47 4.55
N GLY A 695 -7.58 8.41 3.66
CA GLY A 695 -6.57 8.25 2.60
C GLY A 695 -5.14 8.06 3.10
N LEU A 696 -4.75 8.64 4.24
CA LEU A 696 -3.46 8.39 4.89
C LEU A 696 -3.42 7.01 5.53
N ARG A 697 -4.45 6.67 6.32
CA ARG A 697 -4.54 5.41 7.06
C ARG A 697 -4.67 4.20 6.13
N MET A 698 -5.34 4.37 5.01
CA MET A 698 -5.50 3.33 4.00
C MET A 698 -4.17 2.78 3.51
N VAL A 699 -3.14 3.61 3.38
CA VAL A 699 -1.83 3.19 2.86
C VAL A 699 -1.13 2.24 3.82
N ARG A 700 -1.01 2.67 5.06
CA ARG A 700 -0.07 2.14 6.05
C ARG A 700 -0.77 1.29 7.12
N GLY A 701 -2.10 1.28 7.14
CA GLY A 701 -2.89 0.53 8.11
C GLY A 701 -2.80 1.07 9.55
N ASN A 702 -2.24 2.25 9.79
CA ASN A 702 -1.92 2.70 11.13
C ASN A 702 -2.83 3.83 11.62
N ALA A 703 -3.39 3.69 12.82
CA ALA A 703 -4.23 4.71 13.42
C ALA A 703 -3.52 6.06 13.65
N LYS A 704 -2.18 6.09 13.72
CA LYS A 704 -1.36 7.28 13.95
C LYS A 704 -1.12 8.11 12.67
N ASP A 705 -1.39 7.57 11.48
CA ASP A 705 -1.24 8.29 10.22
C ASP A 705 -2.31 9.37 10.05
N ARG A 706 -1.96 10.58 10.50
CA ARG A 706 -2.81 11.77 10.47
C ARG A 706 -2.02 13.04 10.14
N VAL A 707 -0.72 12.90 9.92
CA VAL A 707 0.19 14.00 9.56
C VAL A 707 0.31 14.02 8.05
N LEU A 708 0.09 15.19 7.45
CA LEU A 708 0.27 15.37 6.01
C LEU A 708 1.75 15.21 5.64
N PRO A 709 2.06 14.49 4.55
CA PRO A 709 3.40 14.50 3.97
C PRO A 709 3.80 15.91 3.53
N PRO A 710 5.10 16.19 3.37
CA PRO A 710 5.58 17.45 2.81
C PRO A 710 4.95 17.72 1.45
N VAL A 711 4.51 18.95 1.21
CA VAL A 711 3.74 19.33 0.01
C VAL A 711 4.48 19.10 -1.31
N ASP A 712 5.81 19.15 -1.29
CA ASP A 712 6.68 18.93 -2.45
C ASP A 712 7.13 17.46 -2.61
N SER A 713 6.56 16.53 -1.82
CA SER A 713 6.92 15.11 -1.86
C SER A 713 5.98 14.29 -2.75
N ASP A 714 6.51 13.18 -3.28
CA ASP A 714 5.73 12.18 -4.01
C ASP A 714 4.57 11.62 -3.16
N GLU A 715 4.79 11.43 -1.86
CA GLU A 715 3.75 10.95 -0.94
C GLU A 715 2.52 11.86 -0.93
N PHE A 716 2.73 13.18 -1.03
CA PHE A 716 1.64 14.16 -1.10
C PHE A 716 0.93 14.11 -2.46
N ILE A 717 1.66 13.92 -3.56
CA ILE A 717 1.09 13.70 -4.90
C ILE A 717 0.22 12.43 -4.91
N PHE A 718 0.71 11.33 -4.33
CA PHE A 718 -0.03 10.08 -4.26
C PHE A 718 -1.23 10.17 -3.33
N LEU A 719 -1.15 10.95 -2.24
CA LEU A 719 -2.31 11.28 -1.41
C LEU A 719 -3.38 12.01 -2.24
N ALA A 720 -2.99 13.03 -3.00
CA ALA A 720 -3.91 13.78 -3.87
C ALA A 720 -4.64 12.86 -4.86
N ARG A 721 -3.90 11.98 -5.54
CA ARG A 721 -4.47 10.99 -6.46
C ARG A 721 -5.43 10.03 -5.75
N ARG A 722 -5.07 9.56 -4.56
CA ARG A 722 -5.86 8.64 -3.74
C ARG A 722 -7.20 9.22 -3.31
N VAL A 723 -7.21 10.51 -2.98
CA VAL A 723 -8.41 11.24 -2.53
C VAL A 723 -9.16 11.94 -3.68
N GLY A 724 -8.87 11.56 -4.93
CA GLY A 724 -9.68 11.93 -6.10
C GLY A 724 -9.15 13.08 -6.96
N TYR A 725 -8.02 13.71 -6.61
CA TYR A 725 -7.37 14.76 -7.42
C TYR A 725 -6.57 14.12 -8.57
N THR A 726 -7.30 13.55 -9.52
CA THR A 726 -6.75 12.75 -10.61
C THR A 726 -6.68 13.56 -11.91
N THR A 727 -5.96 14.67 -11.90
CA THR A 727 -5.64 15.44 -13.12
C THR A 727 -4.56 14.74 -13.93
N ASP A 728 -4.36 15.15 -15.19
CA ASP A 728 -3.29 14.60 -16.04
C ASP A 728 -1.91 15.04 -15.54
N ASP A 729 -1.75 16.32 -15.15
CA ASP A 729 -0.61 16.82 -14.39
C ASP A 729 -0.85 16.51 -12.89
N TRP A 730 -0.11 15.55 -12.34
CA TRP A 730 -0.29 15.11 -10.96
C TRP A 730 0.15 16.17 -9.94
N GLN A 731 1.17 16.97 -10.28
CA GLN A 731 1.62 18.08 -9.45
C GLN A 731 0.56 19.19 -9.40
N ALA A 732 -0.16 19.43 -10.50
CA ALA A 732 -1.32 20.34 -10.48
C ALA A 732 -2.42 19.82 -9.55
N GLY A 733 -2.72 18.52 -9.58
CA GLY A 733 -3.66 17.87 -8.67
C GLY A 733 -3.25 18.04 -7.20
N ALA A 734 -1.96 17.86 -6.90
CA ALA A 734 -1.40 18.07 -5.57
C ALA A 734 -1.52 19.53 -5.09
N ARG A 735 -1.18 20.51 -5.95
CA ARG A 735 -1.35 21.94 -5.63
C ARG A 735 -2.81 22.31 -5.38
N HIS A 736 -3.73 21.72 -6.13
CA HIS A 736 -5.17 21.90 -5.91
C HIS A 736 -5.58 21.33 -4.55
N LEU A 737 -5.17 20.10 -4.21
CA LEU A 737 -5.42 19.52 -2.90
C LEU A 737 -4.88 20.41 -1.77
N GLN A 738 -3.66 20.92 -1.90
CA GLN A 738 -3.04 21.81 -0.91
C GLN A 738 -3.89 23.05 -0.66
N THR A 739 -4.44 23.64 -1.73
CA THR A 739 -5.32 24.81 -1.65
C THR A 739 -6.61 24.49 -0.88
N ASP A 740 -7.24 23.36 -1.19
CA ASP A 740 -8.47 22.92 -0.53
C ASP A 740 -8.23 22.59 0.96
N ILE A 741 -7.09 21.98 1.30
CA ILE A 741 -6.66 21.77 2.69
C ILE A 741 -6.58 23.10 3.43
N ALA A 742 -5.85 24.06 2.89
CA ALA A 742 -5.70 25.37 3.51
C ALA A 742 -7.06 26.07 3.69
N GLN A 743 -7.93 26.01 2.69
CA GLN A 743 -9.26 26.58 2.74
C GLN A 743 -10.14 25.93 3.81
N HIS A 744 -10.28 24.60 3.79
CA HIS A 744 -11.12 23.88 4.74
C HIS A 744 -10.65 24.03 6.19
N MET A 745 -9.33 23.97 6.43
CA MET A 745 -8.78 24.17 7.77
C MET A 745 -8.96 25.62 8.24
N THR A 746 -8.79 26.61 7.37
CA THR A 746 -9.03 28.03 7.71
C THR A 746 -10.49 28.28 8.08
N LEU A 747 -11.42 27.77 7.27
CA LEU A 747 -12.86 27.92 7.53
C LEU A 747 -13.28 27.21 8.83
N THR A 748 -12.74 26.01 9.07
CA THR A 748 -12.96 25.27 10.32
C THR A 748 -12.46 26.05 11.52
N LYS A 749 -11.24 26.60 11.44
CA LYS A 749 -10.66 27.44 12.48
C LYS A 749 -11.54 28.66 12.78
N GLN A 750 -11.99 29.38 11.74
CA GLN A 750 -12.87 30.54 11.91
C GLN A 750 -14.21 30.17 12.56
N PHE A 751 -14.81 29.05 12.16
CA PHE A 751 -16.03 28.55 12.79
C PHE A 751 -15.80 28.21 14.27
N PHE A 752 -14.72 27.50 14.59
CA PHE A 752 -14.36 27.13 15.94
C PHE A 752 -14.09 28.36 16.82
N GLU A 753 -13.29 29.33 16.36
CA GLU A 753 -12.96 30.53 17.14
C GLU A 753 -14.20 31.38 17.45
N ARG A 754 -15.13 31.51 16.50
CA ARG A 754 -16.40 32.23 16.72
C ARG A 754 -17.35 31.49 17.67
N THR A 755 -17.35 30.17 17.63
CA THR A 755 -18.31 29.34 18.38
C THR A 755 -17.83 29.03 19.80
N PHE A 756 -16.54 28.72 19.94
CA PHE A 756 -15.96 28.12 21.13
C PHE A 756 -14.86 28.98 21.78
N GLY A 757 -14.09 29.70 20.98
CA GLY A 757 -13.01 30.59 21.44
C GLY A 757 -11.65 30.28 20.81
N LYS A 758 -10.68 31.18 21.01
CA LYS A 758 -9.33 31.04 20.43
C LYS A 758 -8.45 30.10 21.25
N VAL A 759 -7.76 29.18 20.55
CA VAL A 759 -6.78 28.23 21.10
C VAL A 759 -5.38 28.78 20.93
#